data_AF-A0A967Z9A8-F1
#
_entry.id   AF-A0A967Z9A8-F1
#
_cell.length_a   1.000
_cell.length_b   1.000
_cell.length_c   1.000
_cell.angle_alpha   90.00
_cell.angle_beta   90.00
_cell.angle_gamma   90.00
#
_symmetry.space_group_name_H-M   'P 1'
#
loop_
_entity.id
_entity.type
_entity.pdbx_description
1 polymer ?
#
loop_
_entity_poly.entity_id
_entity_poly.type
_entity_poly.pdbx_seq_one_letter_code
_entity_poly.pdbx_strand_id
1 'polypeptide(L)'
;MRTKHIKITVGILALLSSITVLYAGGFLLVSRTGQLYRWDASTAVPFNPDRGMLGLLTNTEAVDLVAESFDVWNGENIPTSSLSFANAGFLSQDIVTEEDFSTLDTDDPDGISPIVFDVDGSIFEALGFPPGVIGFAGPEWFTRNDPFFILEGRAMLNGKFLDGNPSNGEIPGEEFLGVMAHEFGHYLNLGHSQVNGHFFIGDRDDPGFAEYGSPPIESVTFMFPLFVPTQAPATDDIRAISTLYPALGFPIEFGTIQGRVFTSNGVDQFQGANVVVRNVDDPFFDAGSMVSGELFRPLFTSPPETPVDDELRGFYRANGLTNGASYTVEVVNINPRFARGSSVGPLNVPVEVPGNEEFWNGEGETGETSDDPLDFEAIVPNGPVIDVDVILNEPPFTLTLDKFDVDNFRFILSVQSLISTFDTASGSDDYAAVRFSVPASVVAPFTVTKGEFFNNDDRTTWPRVLLTTPNENDQPDLENPLAELNDVVGPESAFMSVPFDVRRESFEDLFFVIQFPPGEAISAAGSGGGPALGGDADLDIGFREFVAGNLFSTDGVNFRENITSFETGSIPVANWAISLEILPDTTEQDGLEPNNDMATATAINFGDARRASIDPATDVDYFVFTGSAGDTISANVDAFALNSTLDAKLTLLNALGDTVAQNDNESQEAVDPLLQTVLSDDGDFFLVMESVETGVGGPEAFYDIHLNTFSPPF
;
A
#
# COMPACT_ATOMS: atom_id res chain seq x y z
N MET A 1 6.73 -44.92 -2.44
CA MET A 1 7.08 -43.61 -1.87
C MET A 1 6.19 -42.62 -2.58
N ARG A 2 5.20 -42.01 -1.90
CA ARG A 2 4.43 -40.92 -2.50
C ARG A 2 5.36 -39.70 -2.52
N THR A 3 5.71 -39.22 -3.71
CA THR A 3 6.40 -37.94 -3.87
C THR A 3 5.46 -36.87 -3.30
N LYS A 4 5.93 -36.08 -2.34
CA LYS A 4 5.09 -35.10 -1.63
C LYS A 4 5.19 -33.76 -2.36
N HIS A 5 4.18 -33.43 -3.16
CA HIS A 5 4.04 -32.15 -3.87
C HIS A 5 3.18 -31.18 -3.04
N ILE A 6 3.26 -29.89 -3.35
CA ILE A 6 2.41 -28.83 -2.77
C ILE A 6 1.62 -28.20 -3.90
N LYS A 7 0.32 -27.99 -3.66
CA LYS A 7 -0.63 -27.34 -4.57
C LYS A 7 -0.99 -25.94 -4.05
N ILE A 8 -1.20 -25.00 -4.95
CA ILE A 8 -2.01 -23.81 -4.67
C ILE A 8 -3.44 -24.08 -5.15
N THR A 9 -4.38 -24.28 -4.21
CA THR A 9 -5.79 -24.54 -4.57
C THR A 9 -6.54 -23.22 -4.73
N VAL A 10 -7.05 -22.94 -5.93
CA VAL A 10 -8.04 -21.87 -6.17
C VAL A 10 -9.41 -22.53 -6.31
N GLY A 11 -10.04 -22.85 -5.18
CA GLY A 11 -11.31 -23.59 -5.14
C GLY A 11 -12.55 -22.69 -5.12
N ILE A 12 -13.56 -23.05 -5.93
CA ILE A 12 -14.84 -22.34 -6.18
C ILE A 12 -15.67 -22.00 -4.93
N LEU A 13 -15.52 -22.71 -3.81
CA LEU A 13 -16.24 -22.40 -2.55
C LEU A 13 -15.37 -21.68 -1.49
N ALA A 14 -14.14 -21.34 -1.86
CA ALA A 14 -13.13 -20.73 -1.00
C ALA A 14 -12.82 -19.27 -1.39
N LEU A 15 -13.56 -18.70 -2.35
CA LEU A 15 -13.36 -17.33 -2.85
C LEU A 15 -13.87 -16.23 -1.90
N LEU A 16 -14.59 -16.57 -0.83
CA LEU A 16 -15.02 -15.61 0.21
C LEU A 16 -14.30 -15.77 1.57
N SER A 17 -13.43 -16.77 1.74
CA SER A 17 -12.72 -16.98 3.01
C SER A 17 -11.30 -17.56 2.90
N SER A 18 -10.82 -17.87 1.69
CA SER A 18 -9.44 -18.25 1.45
C SER A 18 -9.05 -17.97 0.00
N ILE A 19 -9.17 -16.70 -0.43
CA ILE A 19 -8.13 -16.22 -1.33
C ILE A 19 -6.87 -16.26 -0.46
N THR A 20 -6.07 -17.30 -0.62
CA THR A 20 -4.63 -17.07 -0.56
C THR A 20 -4.41 -16.12 -1.71
N VAL A 21 -4.58 -14.81 -1.44
CA VAL A 21 -4.13 -13.77 -2.35
C VAL A 21 -2.66 -14.10 -2.43
N LEU A 22 -2.21 -14.70 -3.53
CA LEU A 22 -0.80 -14.82 -3.82
C LEU A 22 -0.27 -13.41 -3.62
N TYR A 23 0.46 -13.22 -2.54
CA TYR A 23 1.08 -11.96 -2.20
C TYR A 23 2.01 -11.67 -3.37
N ALA A 24 1.60 -10.77 -4.25
CA ALA A 24 2.43 -10.33 -5.35
C ALA A 24 3.49 -9.42 -4.75
N GLY A 25 4.72 -9.50 -5.24
CA GLY A 25 5.79 -8.66 -4.73
C GLY A 25 7.13 -9.37 -4.57
N GLY A 26 8.12 -8.89 -5.32
CA GLY A 26 9.44 -9.52 -5.35
C GLY A 26 9.43 -10.88 -6.05
N PHE A 27 9.38 -11.98 -5.27
CA PHE A 27 9.16 -13.34 -5.79
C PHE A 27 7.95 -13.99 -5.10
N LEU A 28 7.07 -14.63 -5.88
CA LEU A 28 5.80 -15.20 -5.37
C LEU A 28 6.04 -16.39 -4.41
N LEU A 29 7.00 -17.25 -4.74
CA LEU A 29 7.34 -18.46 -4.03
C LEU A 29 8.78 -18.41 -3.54
N VAL A 30 8.93 -18.35 -2.22
CA VAL A 30 10.19 -18.48 -1.49
C VAL A 30 10.04 -19.56 -0.42
N SER A 31 11.03 -20.44 -0.31
CA SER A 31 11.08 -21.44 0.76
C SER A 31 11.31 -20.79 2.13
N ARG A 32 11.04 -21.53 3.21
CA ARG A 32 11.32 -21.07 4.58
C ARG A 32 12.80 -20.72 4.85
N THR A 33 13.70 -21.27 4.03
CA THR A 33 15.15 -21.05 4.11
C THR A 33 15.63 -20.01 3.08
N GLY A 34 14.73 -19.22 2.49
CA GLY A 34 15.08 -18.13 1.57
C GLY A 34 15.50 -18.56 0.17
N GLN A 35 15.39 -19.84 -0.18
CA GLN A 35 15.62 -20.30 -1.55
C GLN A 35 14.39 -20.05 -2.41
N LEU A 36 14.59 -19.46 -3.59
CA LEU A 36 13.56 -19.18 -4.57
C LEU A 36 13.13 -20.44 -5.30
N TYR A 37 11.82 -20.58 -5.53
CA TYR A 37 11.30 -21.60 -6.43
C TYR A 37 11.50 -21.16 -7.88
N ARG A 38 11.73 -22.14 -8.75
CA ARG A 38 11.97 -21.86 -10.17
C ARG A 38 11.63 -23.07 -11.04
N TRP A 39 11.39 -22.86 -12.32
CA TRP A 39 11.39 -23.94 -13.30
C TRP A 39 12.78 -24.57 -13.47
N ASP A 40 12.86 -25.85 -13.85
CA ASP A 40 14.12 -26.47 -14.26
C ASP A 40 14.51 -25.97 -15.66
N ALA A 41 15.37 -24.95 -15.70
CA ALA A 41 15.83 -24.32 -16.93
C ALA A 41 16.69 -25.22 -17.83
N SER A 42 17.02 -26.45 -17.43
CA SER A 42 17.62 -27.43 -18.35
C SER A 42 16.62 -27.98 -19.38
N THR A 43 15.33 -27.72 -19.16
CA THR A 43 14.23 -28.05 -20.05
C THR A 43 13.43 -26.81 -20.39
N ALA A 44 12.77 -26.80 -21.56
CA ALA A 44 11.91 -25.70 -21.94
C ALA A 44 10.67 -25.67 -21.03
N VAL A 45 10.33 -24.48 -20.54
CA VAL A 45 9.14 -24.24 -19.72
C VAL A 45 7.89 -24.51 -20.57
N PRO A 46 7.03 -25.46 -20.18
CA PRO A 46 5.88 -25.84 -20.97
C PRO A 46 4.71 -24.88 -20.78
N PHE A 47 3.91 -24.69 -21.82
CA PHE A 47 2.58 -24.08 -21.71
C PHE A 47 1.57 -24.79 -22.61
N ASN A 48 0.32 -24.86 -22.18
CA ASN A 48 -0.77 -25.55 -22.86
C ASN A 48 -1.92 -24.58 -23.15
N PRO A 49 -2.01 -24.05 -24.37
CA PRO A 49 -3.04 -23.06 -24.69
C PRO A 49 -4.43 -23.68 -24.82
N ASP A 50 -5.43 -22.84 -24.58
CA ASP A 50 -6.83 -23.14 -24.84
C ASP A 50 -7.13 -23.38 -26.31
N ARG A 51 -8.30 -23.97 -26.58
CA ARG A 51 -8.85 -24.23 -27.92
C ARG A 51 -9.74 -23.10 -28.43
N GLY A 52 -10.18 -22.22 -27.52
CA GLY A 52 -11.09 -21.12 -27.79
C GLY A 52 -10.46 -19.89 -28.43
N MET A 53 -11.27 -18.84 -28.52
CA MET A 53 -10.85 -17.50 -28.92
C MET A 53 -10.44 -16.68 -27.70
N LEU A 54 -9.79 -15.53 -27.90
CA LEU A 54 -9.55 -14.54 -26.85
C LEU A 54 -10.05 -13.18 -27.34
N GLY A 55 -11.22 -12.73 -26.87
CA GLY A 55 -11.89 -11.55 -27.43
C GLY A 55 -12.13 -11.72 -28.92
N LEU A 56 -11.66 -10.76 -29.72
CA LEU A 56 -11.71 -10.81 -31.19
C LEU A 56 -10.62 -11.66 -31.84
N LEU A 57 -9.60 -12.10 -31.09
CA LEU A 57 -8.52 -12.92 -31.64
C LEU A 57 -9.01 -14.34 -31.92
N THR A 58 -8.73 -14.84 -33.13
CA THR A 58 -8.91 -16.26 -33.43
C THR A 58 -7.98 -17.11 -32.56
N ASN A 59 -8.29 -18.40 -32.37
CA ASN A 59 -7.42 -19.29 -31.59
C ASN A 59 -5.97 -19.27 -32.08
N THR A 60 -5.74 -19.22 -33.40
CA THR A 60 -4.36 -19.17 -33.94
C THR A 60 -3.67 -17.87 -33.56
N GLU A 61 -4.34 -16.72 -33.70
CA GLU A 61 -3.77 -15.42 -33.32
C GLU A 61 -3.50 -15.33 -31.80
N ALA A 62 -4.42 -15.85 -30.97
CA ALA A 62 -4.24 -15.89 -29.52
C ALA A 62 -3.06 -16.79 -29.11
N VAL A 63 -2.91 -17.97 -29.74
CA VAL A 63 -1.78 -18.89 -29.49
C VAL A 63 -0.45 -18.30 -29.94
N ASP A 64 -0.43 -17.61 -31.09
CA ASP A 64 0.75 -16.92 -31.59
C ASP A 64 1.15 -15.80 -30.62
N LEU A 65 0.19 -15.01 -30.13
CA LEU A 65 0.43 -13.95 -29.13
C LEU A 65 0.95 -14.52 -27.80
N VAL A 66 0.40 -15.64 -27.31
CA VAL A 66 0.94 -16.34 -26.13
C VAL A 66 2.40 -16.74 -26.34
N ALA A 67 2.74 -17.28 -27.50
CA ALA A 67 4.11 -17.68 -27.81
C ALA A 67 5.05 -16.47 -27.86
N GLU A 68 4.62 -15.35 -28.47
CA GLU A 68 5.37 -14.10 -28.52
C GLU A 68 5.60 -13.51 -27.12
N SER A 69 4.58 -13.50 -26.25
CA SER A 69 4.68 -13.02 -24.88
C SER A 69 5.59 -13.88 -23.99
N PHE A 70 5.64 -15.20 -24.18
CA PHE A 70 6.66 -16.03 -23.54
C PHE A 70 8.06 -15.76 -24.10
N ASP A 71 8.17 -15.52 -25.40
CA ASP A 71 9.46 -15.31 -26.06
C ASP A 71 10.17 -14.04 -25.54
N VAL A 72 9.43 -13.04 -25.07
CA VAL A 72 9.99 -11.87 -24.34
C VAL A 72 10.97 -12.29 -23.24
N TRP A 73 10.68 -13.36 -22.51
CA TRP A 73 11.48 -13.87 -21.39
C TRP A 73 12.54 -14.89 -21.80
N ASN A 74 12.66 -15.21 -23.09
CA ASN A 74 13.54 -16.25 -23.62
C ASN A 74 15.01 -15.85 -23.46
N GLY A 75 15.89 -16.79 -23.13
CA GLY A 75 17.33 -16.56 -23.04
C GLY A 75 17.97 -16.09 -24.36
N GLU A 76 17.31 -16.30 -25.50
CA GLU A 76 17.73 -15.72 -26.78
C GLU A 76 17.53 -14.18 -26.82
N ASN A 77 16.50 -13.67 -26.14
CA ASN A 77 16.20 -12.23 -26.02
C ASN A 77 16.81 -11.60 -24.76
N ILE A 78 17.01 -12.39 -23.70
CA ILE A 78 17.65 -12.01 -22.44
C ILE A 78 18.90 -12.89 -22.22
N PRO A 79 20.08 -12.52 -22.77
CA PRO A 79 21.28 -13.38 -22.76
C PRO A 79 21.83 -13.73 -21.36
N THR A 80 21.41 -13.00 -20.32
CA THR A 80 21.75 -13.25 -18.92
C THR A 80 20.85 -14.30 -18.26
N SER A 81 19.80 -14.75 -18.95
CA SER A 81 18.88 -15.80 -18.54
C SER A 81 19.09 -17.09 -19.35
N SER A 82 18.89 -18.25 -18.71
CA SER A 82 18.99 -19.57 -19.36
C SER A 82 17.63 -20.16 -19.77
N LEU A 83 16.56 -19.36 -19.78
CA LEU A 83 15.21 -19.84 -20.08
C LEU A 83 15.00 -20.19 -21.55
N SER A 84 14.09 -21.13 -21.77
CA SER A 84 13.50 -21.43 -23.08
C SER A 84 12.07 -21.93 -22.85
N PHE A 85 11.23 -21.84 -23.88
CA PHE A 85 9.79 -22.14 -23.78
C PHE A 85 9.34 -23.15 -24.83
N ALA A 86 8.29 -23.91 -24.51
CA ALA A 86 7.71 -24.87 -25.43
C ALA A 86 6.18 -24.89 -25.34
N ASN A 87 5.52 -24.72 -26.48
CA ASN A 87 4.10 -25.04 -26.60
C ASN A 87 3.93 -26.56 -26.48
N ALA A 88 3.38 -27.01 -25.35
CA ALA A 88 3.20 -28.41 -25.01
C ALA A 88 1.91 -29.02 -25.59
N GLY A 89 1.23 -28.29 -26.49
CA GLY A 89 -0.01 -28.69 -27.14
C GLY A 89 -1.26 -28.21 -26.41
N PHE A 90 -2.38 -28.23 -27.12
CA PHE A 90 -3.67 -27.75 -26.60
C PHE A 90 -4.17 -28.50 -25.37
N LEU A 91 -4.97 -27.80 -24.57
CA LEU A 91 -5.85 -28.40 -23.57
C LEU A 91 -6.77 -29.47 -24.19
N SER A 92 -7.29 -30.35 -23.33
CA SER A 92 -8.14 -31.47 -23.78
C SER A 92 -9.50 -31.00 -24.31
N GLN A 93 -9.98 -29.86 -23.81
CA GLN A 93 -11.22 -29.19 -24.18
C GLN A 93 -11.02 -27.67 -24.22
N ASP A 94 -12.03 -26.97 -24.72
CA ASP A 94 -12.15 -25.51 -24.66
C ASP A 94 -12.73 -25.12 -23.30
N ILE A 95 -12.13 -24.16 -22.59
CA ILE A 95 -12.58 -23.76 -21.25
C ILE A 95 -13.44 -22.51 -21.36
N VAL A 96 -14.76 -22.67 -21.23
CA VAL A 96 -15.74 -21.60 -21.50
C VAL A 96 -16.63 -21.28 -20.30
N THR A 97 -16.49 -22.00 -19.20
CA THR A 97 -17.27 -21.78 -17.97
C THR A 97 -16.41 -21.94 -16.72
N GLU A 98 -16.90 -21.43 -15.60
CA GLU A 98 -16.34 -21.73 -14.27
C GLU A 98 -16.28 -23.25 -13.99
N GLU A 99 -17.31 -24.02 -14.41
CA GLU A 99 -17.31 -25.47 -14.24
C GLU A 99 -16.19 -26.13 -15.04
N ASP A 100 -15.96 -25.70 -16.29
CA ASP A 100 -14.84 -26.18 -17.11
C ASP A 100 -13.50 -25.82 -16.46
N PHE A 101 -13.36 -24.58 -15.98
CA PHE A 101 -12.13 -24.12 -15.33
C PHE A 101 -11.82 -24.95 -14.07
N SER A 102 -12.85 -25.32 -13.30
CA SER A 102 -12.71 -26.19 -12.13
C SER A 102 -12.13 -27.56 -12.45
N THR A 103 -12.28 -28.05 -13.69
CA THR A 103 -11.72 -29.36 -14.10
C THR A 103 -10.21 -29.37 -14.21
N LEU A 104 -9.58 -28.19 -14.30
CA LEU A 104 -8.13 -28.02 -14.28
C LEU A 104 -7.55 -28.16 -12.86
N ASP A 105 -8.38 -28.09 -11.82
CA ASP A 105 -7.95 -28.18 -10.43
C ASP A 105 -7.72 -29.65 -10.01
N THR A 106 -6.54 -30.19 -10.32
CA THR A 106 -6.20 -31.61 -10.10
C THR A 106 -5.71 -31.92 -8.67
N ASP A 107 -5.83 -33.16 -8.20
CA ASP A 107 -5.34 -33.56 -6.85
C ASP A 107 -3.82 -33.81 -6.77
N ASP A 108 -3.18 -33.98 -7.92
CA ASP A 108 -1.75 -34.27 -8.11
C ASP A 108 -1.32 -33.63 -9.46
N PRO A 109 -0.05 -33.24 -9.62
CA PRO A 109 0.45 -32.68 -10.88
C PRO A 109 0.21 -33.65 -12.06
N ASP A 110 -0.41 -33.16 -13.13
CA ASP A 110 -0.85 -33.94 -14.30
C ASP A 110 0.01 -33.72 -15.56
N GLY A 111 1.00 -32.84 -15.46
CA GLY A 111 1.91 -32.42 -16.52
C GLY A 111 1.35 -31.35 -17.44
N ILE A 112 0.24 -30.70 -17.09
CA ILE A 112 -0.42 -29.66 -17.89
C ILE A 112 -0.21 -28.30 -17.23
N SER A 113 0.07 -27.30 -18.07
CA SER A 113 0.25 -25.92 -17.65
C SER A 113 -0.69 -25.00 -18.42
N PRO A 114 -1.94 -24.86 -17.96
CA PRO A 114 -3.01 -24.27 -18.78
C PRO A 114 -2.84 -22.77 -18.97
N ILE A 115 -3.03 -22.31 -20.21
CA ILE A 115 -3.25 -20.90 -20.57
C ILE A 115 -4.69 -20.81 -21.07
N VAL A 116 -5.60 -20.37 -20.21
CA VAL A 116 -7.05 -20.30 -20.47
C VAL A 116 -7.41 -19.00 -21.16
N PHE A 117 -8.27 -19.08 -22.17
CA PHE A 117 -8.79 -17.91 -22.87
C PHE A 117 -10.26 -17.67 -22.48
N ASP A 118 -10.49 -16.73 -21.57
CA ASP A 118 -11.85 -16.27 -21.28
C ASP A 118 -12.26 -15.32 -22.39
N VAL A 119 -13.14 -15.77 -23.30
CA VAL A 119 -13.47 -15.03 -24.53
C VAL A 119 -14.04 -13.64 -24.22
N ASP A 120 -14.89 -13.52 -23.20
CA ASP A 120 -15.70 -12.34 -22.92
C ASP A 120 -15.63 -11.85 -21.47
N GLY A 121 -14.82 -12.51 -20.64
CA GLY A 121 -14.66 -12.18 -19.21
C GLY A 121 -15.71 -12.82 -18.31
N SER A 122 -16.57 -13.69 -18.83
CA SER A 122 -17.63 -14.32 -18.05
C SER A 122 -17.12 -15.32 -17.01
N ILE A 123 -15.96 -15.95 -17.23
CA ILE A 123 -15.31 -16.81 -16.23
C ILE A 123 -14.74 -15.95 -15.10
N PHE A 124 -14.09 -14.83 -15.42
CA PHE A 124 -13.63 -13.86 -14.41
C PHE A 124 -14.79 -13.33 -13.57
N GLU A 125 -15.91 -12.97 -14.20
CA GLU A 125 -17.12 -12.51 -13.49
C GLU A 125 -17.71 -13.62 -12.60
N ALA A 126 -17.83 -14.85 -13.10
CA ALA A 126 -18.36 -15.99 -12.35
C ALA A 126 -17.50 -16.32 -11.12
N LEU A 127 -16.17 -16.23 -11.26
CA LEU A 127 -15.22 -16.43 -10.17
C LEU A 127 -15.16 -15.24 -9.19
N GLY A 128 -15.85 -14.13 -9.47
CA GLY A 128 -15.91 -12.96 -8.59
C GLY A 128 -14.65 -12.10 -8.60
N PHE A 129 -13.86 -12.13 -9.68
CA PHE A 129 -12.73 -11.22 -9.83
C PHE A 129 -13.21 -9.76 -9.99
N PRO A 130 -12.45 -8.77 -9.48
CA PRO A 130 -12.75 -7.37 -9.73
C PRO A 130 -12.82 -7.05 -11.23
N PRO A 131 -13.69 -6.10 -11.67
CA PRO A 131 -13.93 -5.83 -13.09
C PRO A 131 -12.73 -5.37 -13.92
N GLY A 132 -11.66 -4.92 -13.26
CA GLY A 132 -10.42 -4.42 -13.89
C GLY A 132 -9.30 -5.46 -14.02
N VAL A 133 -9.53 -6.72 -13.68
CA VAL A 133 -8.51 -7.78 -13.81
C VAL A 133 -8.42 -8.24 -15.27
N ILE A 134 -7.28 -7.96 -15.91
CA ILE A 134 -7.00 -8.24 -17.33
C ILE A 134 -6.46 -9.67 -17.51
N GLY A 135 -5.80 -10.22 -16.50
CA GLY A 135 -5.28 -11.57 -16.47
C GLY A 135 -4.90 -12.00 -15.05
N PHE A 136 -4.54 -13.27 -14.90
CA PHE A 136 -3.71 -13.71 -13.78
C PHE A 136 -2.86 -14.89 -14.24
N ALA A 137 -1.69 -15.07 -13.63
CA ALA A 137 -0.88 -16.26 -13.78
C ALA A 137 -0.02 -16.54 -12.56
N GLY A 138 0.53 -17.75 -12.49
CA GLY A 138 1.44 -18.13 -11.43
C GLY A 138 1.79 -19.61 -11.42
N PRO A 139 2.72 -20.02 -10.54
CA PRO A 139 3.01 -21.42 -10.31
C PRO A 139 1.78 -22.11 -9.68
N GLU A 140 1.51 -23.35 -10.09
CA GLU A 140 0.39 -24.15 -9.58
C GLU A 140 0.89 -25.27 -8.65
N TRP A 141 1.89 -26.00 -9.13
CA TRP A 141 2.51 -27.13 -8.43
C TRP A 141 4.00 -26.94 -8.28
N PHE A 142 4.52 -27.32 -7.12
CA PHE A 142 5.94 -27.24 -6.84
C PHE A 142 6.42 -28.33 -5.87
N THR A 143 7.72 -28.57 -5.86
CA THR A 143 8.36 -29.55 -4.97
C THR A 143 8.32 -29.06 -3.52
N ARG A 144 8.15 -29.98 -2.57
CA ARG A 144 8.14 -29.59 -1.15
C ARG A 144 9.53 -29.28 -0.57
N ASN A 145 10.58 -29.83 -1.19
CA ASN A 145 11.93 -29.79 -0.67
C ASN A 145 12.90 -29.45 -1.81
N ASP A 146 14.11 -29.05 -1.44
CA ASP A 146 15.23 -28.89 -2.35
C ASP A 146 15.42 -30.13 -3.26
N PRO A 147 15.61 -29.95 -4.59
CA PRO A 147 15.56 -28.67 -5.30
C PRO A 147 14.13 -28.11 -5.37
N PHE A 148 13.96 -26.83 -5.03
CA PHE A 148 12.68 -26.12 -5.01
C PHE A 148 12.25 -25.76 -6.44
N PHE A 149 11.58 -26.70 -7.10
CA PHE A 149 11.17 -26.57 -8.48
C PHE A 149 9.67 -26.36 -8.63
N ILE A 150 9.33 -25.51 -9.59
CA ILE A 150 7.99 -25.41 -10.17
C ILE A 150 7.82 -26.57 -11.13
N LEU A 151 6.67 -27.23 -11.05
CA LEU A 151 6.32 -28.42 -11.83
C LEU A 151 5.29 -28.08 -12.90
N GLU A 152 4.29 -27.27 -12.53
CA GLU A 152 3.21 -26.78 -13.40
C GLU A 152 2.89 -25.33 -13.03
N GLY A 153 2.47 -24.55 -14.01
CA GLY A 153 1.95 -23.20 -13.83
C GLY A 153 0.63 -23.04 -14.56
N ARG A 154 -0.10 -21.97 -14.23
CA ARG A 154 -1.41 -21.67 -14.80
C ARG A 154 -1.52 -20.20 -15.15
N ALA A 155 -2.30 -19.89 -16.18
CA ALA A 155 -2.69 -18.54 -16.54
C ALA A 155 -4.13 -18.49 -17.07
N MET A 156 -4.80 -17.36 -16.87
CA MET A 156 -6.07 -17.04 -17.51
C MET A 156 -6.02 -15.61 -18.04
N LEU A 157 -6.49 -15.41 -19.27
CA LEU A 157 -6.45 -14.15 -19.98
C LEU A 157 -7.86 -13.68 -20.27
N ASN A 158 -8.14 -12.41 -19.99
CA ASN A 158 -9.48 -11.83 -20.11
C ASN A 158 -9.68 -11.15 -21.47
N GLY A 159 -10.38 -11.84 -22.37
CA GLY A 159 -10.69 -11.38 -23.73
C GLY A 159 -11.67 -10.22 -23.80
N LYS A 160 -12.32 -9.87 -22.67
CA LYS A 160 -13.15 -8.66 -22.56
C LYS A 160 -12.41 -7.39 -22.97
N PHE A 161 -11.10 -7.31 -22.72
CA PHE A 161 -10.29 -6.13 -23.06
C PHE A 161 -9.73 -6.17 -24.50
N LEU A 162 -10.13 -7.17 -25.29
CA LEU A 162 -9.77 -7.39 -26.70
C LEU A 162 -11.02 -7.58 -27.57
N ASP A 163 -12.20 -7.14 -27.10
CA ASP A 163 -13.48 -7.39 -27.74
C ASP A 163 -13.92 -6.25 -28.70
N GLY A 164 -13.12 -5.18 -28.76
CA GLY A 164 -13.36 -3.99 -29.57
C GLY A 164 -14.36 -3.01 -28.95
N ASN A 165 -14.71 -3.18 -27.67
CA ASN A 165 -15.66 -2.31 -26.98
C ASN A 165 -14.94 -1.17 -26.23
N PRO A 166 -14.98 0.07 -26.72
CA PRO A 166 -14.26 1.17 -26.06
C PRO A 166 -14.78 1.51 -24.66
N SER A 167 -15.95 1.00 -24.25
CA SER A 167 -16.57 1.31 -22.96
C SER A 167 -16.10 0.42 -21.81
N ASN A 168 -15.27 -0.59 -22.05
CA ASN A 168 -14.82 -1.52 -21.00
C ASN A 168 -13.30 -1.46 -20.73
N GLY A 169 -12.60 -0.46 -21.27
CA GLY A 169 -11.15 -0.32 -21.13
C GLY A 169 -10.34 -1.12 -22.15
N GLU A 170 -10.83 -1.21 -23.40
CA GLU A 170 -10.16 -1.90 -24.52
C GLU A 170 -8.66 -1.60 -24.61
N ILE A 171 -7.87 -2.66 -24.76
CA ILE A 171 -6.42 -2.61 -24.92
C ILE A 171 -6.09 -3.04 -26.36
N PRO A 172 -5.37 -2.23 -27.15
CA PRO A 172 -4.94 -2.64 -28.48
C PRO A 172 -4.17 -3.98 -28.44
N GLY A 173 -4.42 -4.86 -29.41
CA GLY A 173 -3.81 -6.20 -29.42
C GLY A 173 -2.27 -6.21 -29.35
N GLU A 174 -1.61 -5.16 -29.83
CA GLU A 174 -0.14 -4.99 -29.72
C GLU A 174 0.33 -4.61 -28.31
N GLU A 175 -0.50 -3.93 -27.53
CA GLU A 175 -0.23 -3.59 -26.12
C GLU A 175 -0.60 -4.74 -25.18
N PHE A 176 -1.55 -5.60 -25.57
CA PHE A 176 -1.94 -6.78 -24.81
C PHE A 176 -0.81 -7.82 -24.70
N LEU A 177 0.19 -7.78 -25.61
CA LEU A 177 1.43 -8.54 -25.46
C LEU A 177 2.11 -8.24 -24.12
N GLY A 178 2.17 -6.97 -23.72
CA GLY A 178 2.78 -6.53 -22.46
C GLY A 178 2.02 -7.06 -21.24
N VAL A 179 0.68 -7.10 -21.32
CA VAL A 179 -0.17 -7.73 -20.30
C VAL A 179 0.16 -9.21 -20.17
N MET A 180 0.14 -9.97 -21.28
CA MET A 180 0.47 -11.39 -21.24
C MET A 180 1.91 -11.62 -20.75
N ALA A 181 2.87 -10.77 -21.13
CA ALA A 181 4.25 -10.85 -20.68
C ALA A 181 4.37 -10.60 -19.16
N HIS A 182 3.63 -9.63 -18.61
CA HIS A 182 3.51 -9.40 -17.16
C HIS A 182 2.99 -10.65 -16.45
N GLU A 183 1.88 -11.22 -16.91
CA GLU A 183 1.32 -12.45 -16.34
C GLU A 183 2.33 -13.61 -16.42
N PHE A 184 3.02 -13.74 -17.55
CA PHE A 184 4.03 -14.79 -17.70
C PHE A 184 5.28 -14.55 -16.84
N GLY A 185 5.53 -13.33 -16.38
CA GLY A 185 6.46 -13.06 -15.28
C GLY A 185 6.01 -13.74 -13.98
N HIS A 186 4.75 -13.62 -13.61
CA HIS A 186 4.18 -14.35 -12.46
C HIS A 186 4.24 -15.87 -12.64
N TYR A 187 3.92 -16.37 -13.84
CA TYR A 187 4.08 -17.77 -14.22
C TYR A 187 5.52 -18.29 -13.96
N LEU A 188 6.50 -17.41 -14.14
CA LEU A 188 7.93 -17.66 -13.93
C LEU A 188 8.40 -17.44 -12.48
N ASN A 189 7.50 -17.08 -11.56
CA ASN A 189 7.73 -16.75 -10.15
C ASN A 189 8.21 -15.32 -9.83
N LEU A 190 8.10 -14.39 -10.79
CA LEU A 190 8.29 -12.97 -10.50
C LEU A 190 7.06 -12.41 -9.79
N GLY A 191 7.27 -11.58 -8.77
CA GLY A 191 6.26 -10.71 -8.17
C GLY A 191 6.36 -9.31 -8.76
N HIS A 192 5.55 -8.38 -8.25
CA HIS A 192 5.65 -7.00 -8.71
C HIS A 192 6.87 -6.27 -8.15
N SER A 193 7.26 -5.22 -8.87
CA SER A 193 8.29 -4.27 -8.46
C SER A 193 7.82 -2.82 -8.56
N GLN A 194 8.44 -1.94 -7.77
CA GLN A 194 8.18 -0.51 -7.78
C GLN A 194 9.52 0.23 -8.01
N VAL A 195 9.76 0.66 -9.26
CA VAL A 195 10.98 1.41 -9.64
C VAL A 195 10.64 2.81 -10.14
N ASN A 196 9.99 2.91 -11.30
CA ASN A 196 9.66 4.18 -11.96
C ASN A 196 8.15 4.37 -12.21
N GLY A 197 7.37 3.28 -12.19
CA GLY A 197 5.96 3.32 -12.60
C GLY A 197 5.05 4.14 -11.69
N HIS A 198 5.39 4.24 -10.39
CA HIS A 198 4.57 4.95 -9.42
C HIS A 198 4.49 6.47 -9.70
N PHE A 199 5.50 7.03 -10.39
CA PHE A 199 5.47 8.39 -10.94
C PHE A 199 4.21 8.68 -11.78
N PHE A 200 3.78 7.72 -12.59
CA PHE A 200 2.66 7.89 -13.53
C PHE A 200 1.28 7.76 -12.88
N ILE A 201 1.21 7.30 -11.63
CA ILE A 201 -0.04 7.24 -10.86
C ILE A 201 -0.16 8.34 -9.80
N GLY A 202 0.71 9.35 -9.88
CA GLY A 202 0.69 10.55 -9.05
C GLY A 202 1.65 10.53 -7.87
N ASP A 203 2.42 9.46 -7.70
CA ASP A 203 3.41 9.33 -6.62
C ASP A 203 4.76 9.87 -7.10
N ARG A 204 5.00 11.16 -6.87
CA ARG A 204 6.12 11.92 -7.45
C ARG A 204 7.11 12.44 -6.41
N ASP A 205 6.83 12.17 -5.15
CA ASP A 205 7.57 12.73 -4.02
C ASP A 205 8.77 11.86 -3.62
N ASP A 206 8.94 10.69 -4.24
CA ASP A 206 10.13 9.86 -4.09
C ASP A 206 11.40 10.69 -4.36
N PRO A 207 12.41 10.60 -3.47
CA PRO A 207 13.60 11.43 -3.55
C PRO A 207 14.44 11.17 -4.80
N GLY A 208 14.34 9.97 -5.39
CA GLY A 208 14.91 9.69 -6.71
C GLY A 208 14.31 10.58 -7.82
N PHE A 209 13.01 10.91 -7.80
CA PHE A 209 12.42 11.81 -8.78
C PHE A 209 12.70 13.28 -8.48
N ALA A 210 12.81 13.64 -7.21
CA ALA A 210 13.26 14.97 -6.82
C ALA A 210 14.66 15.27 -7.36
N GLU A 211 15.58 14.30 -7.29
CA GLU A 211 16.96 14.42 -7.78
C GLU A 211 17.05 14.31 -9.32
N TYR A 212 16.44 13.29 -9.92
CA TYR A 212 16.67 12.94 -11.33
C TYR A 212 15.56 13.43 -12.29
N GLY A 213 14.44 13.93 -11.76
CA GLY A 213 13.30 14.41 -12.52
C GLY A 213 12.33 13.31 -12.94
N SER A 214 11.61 13.53 -14.05
CA SER A 214 10.57 12.63 -14.52
C SER A 214 11.12 11.42 -15.30
N PRO A 215 10.75 10.17 -14.94
CA PRO A 215 11.13 8.99 -15.70
C PRO A 215 10.46 8.95 -17.08
N PRO A 216 11.11 8.41 -18.12
CA PRO A 216 10.45 8.03 -19.37
C PRO A 216 9.48 6.86 -19.16
N ILE A 217 8.37 6.83 -19.90
CA ILE A 217 7.37 5.74 -19.78
C ILE A 217 7.97 4.37 -20.15
N GLU A 218 8.96 4.35 -21.04
CA GLU A 218 9.67 3.15 -21.49
C GLU A 218 10.58 2.55 -20.40
N SER A 219 10.79 3.26 -19.29
CA SER A 219 11.55 2.77 -18.14
C SER A 219 10.69 2.04 -17.10
N VAL A 220 9.38 1.95 -17.33
CA VAL A 220 8.46 1.24 -16.43
C VAL A 220 8.60 -0.27 -16.64
N THR A 221 8.68 -1.00 -15.54
CA THR A 221 8.86 -2.45 -15.53
C THR A 221 7.61 -3.15 -16.04
N PHE A 222 7.76 -4.29 -16.70
CA PHE A 222 6.61 -5.15 -16.97
C PHE A 222 5.98 -5.60 -15.69
N MET A 223 6.75 -5.91 -14.65
CA MET A 223 6.23 -6.32 -13.35
C MET A 223 5.68 -5.15 -12.51
N PHE A 224 5.41 -3.98 -13.09
CA PHE A 224 4.71 -2.91 -12.38
C PHE A 224 3.24 -3.32 -12.09
N PRO A 225 2.68 -3.11 -10.88
CA PRO A 225 1.37 -3.64 -10.50
C PRO A 225 0.15 -3.15 -11.30
N LEU A 226 0.32 -2.10 -12.09
CA LEU A 226 -0.74 -1.50 -12.89
C LEU A 226 -0.31 -1.49 -14.36
N PHE A 227 -1.29 -1.67 -15.25
CA PHE A 227 -1.01 -1.68 -16.67
C PHE A 227 -0.46 -0.34 -17.14
N VAL A 228 0.70 -0.39 -17.79
CA VAL A 228 1.34 0.71 -18.50
C VAL A 228 1.76 0.17 -19.88
N PRO A 229 1.49 0.88 -20.99
CA PRO A 229 1.71 0.37 -22.33
C PRO A 229 3.20 0.40 -22.72
N THR A 230 3.99 -0.49 -22.11
CA THR A 230 5.40 -0.73 -22.49
C THR A 230 5.50 -1.94 -23.42
N GLN A 231 6.57 -2.00 -24.23
CA GLN A 231 6.74 -3.04 -25.26
C GLN A 231 7.95 -3.96 -25.03
N ALA A 232 8.74 -3.71 -23.98
CA ALA A 232 9.93 -4.47 -23.67
C ALA A 232 10.17 -4.51 -22.15
N PRO A 233 10.81 -5.58 -21.63
CA PRO A 233 11.14 -5.68 -20.22
C PRO A 233 12.18 -4.62 -19.88
N ALA A 234 12.00 -3.94 -18.75
CA ALA A 234 12.96 -3.00 -18.22
C ALA A 234 14.17 -3.74 -17.62
N THR A 235 15.22 -2.99 -17.27
CA THR A 235 16.43 -3.56 -16.66
C THR A 235 16.13 -4.29 -15.34
N ASP A 236 15.17 -3.81 -14.55
CA ASP A 236 14.70 -4.47 -13.34
C ASP A 236 14.13 -5.87 -13.63
N ASP A 237 13.23 -5.98 -14.61
CA ASP A 237 12.65 -7.25 -15.05
C ASP A 237 13.73 -8.24 -15.51
N ILE A 238 14.70 -7.74 -16.29
CA ILE A 238 15.84 -8.51 -16.79
C ILE A 238 16.71 -9.01 -15.62
N ARG A 239 16.96 -8.18 -14.60
CA ARG A 239 17.74 -8.56 -13.41
C ARG A 239 17.02 -9.59 -12.55
N ALA A 240 15.71 -9.41 -12.35
CA ALA A 240 14.89 -10.33 -11.58
C ALA A 240 14.86 -11.73 -12.23
N ILE A 241 14.57 -11.78 -13.54
CA ILE A 241 14.52 -13.06 -14.26
C ILE A 241 15.90 -13.73 -14.36
N SER A 242 16.97 -12.95 -14.56
CA SER A 242 18.35 -13.46 -14.60
C SER A 242 18.83 -13.95 -13.23
N THR A 243 18.34 -13.36 -12.15
CA THR A 243 18.60 -13.85 -10.78
C THR A 243 17.98 -15.22 -10.56
N LEU A 244 16.77 -15.42 -11.10
CA LEU A 244 16.03 -16.66 -10.93
C LEU A 244 16.55 -17.80 -11.85
N TYR A 245 16.93 -17.44 -13.08
CA TYR A 245 17.37 -18.34 -14.15
C TYR A 245 18.73 -17.94 -14.74
N PRO A 246 19.81 -17.91 -13.95
CA PRO A 246 21.08 -17.34 -14.40
C PRO A 246 21.71 -18.12 -15.56
N ALA A 247 22.03 -17.42 -16.64
CA ALA A 247 22.95 -17.91 -17.66
C ALA A 247 24.40 -17.93 -17.15
N LEU A 248 25.29 -18.58 -17.91
CA LEU A 248 26.71 -18.60 -17.58
C LEU A 248 27.28 -17.18 -17.54
N GLY A 249 27.91 -16.82 -16.43
CA GLY A 249 28.50 -15.50 -16.20
C GLY A 249 27.68 -14.61 -15.27
N PHE A 250 26.35 -14.78 -15.19
CA PHE A 250 25.52 -14.03 -14.24
C PHE A 250 25.48 -14.70 -12.85
N PRO A 251 25.54 -13.95 -11.73
CA PRO A 251 25.82 -12.51 -11.63
C PRO A 251 27.33 -12.18 -11.57
N ILE A 252 28.22 -13.17 -11.66
CA ILE A 252 29.67 -13.05 -11.39
C ILE A 252 30.38 -12.00 -12.27
N GLU A 253 29.93 -11.81 -13.51
CA GLU A 253 30.49 -10.83 -14.47
C GLU A 253 29.89 -9.43 -14.33
N PHE A 254 29.01 -9.22 -13.34
CA PHE A 254 28.30 -7.97 -13.07
C PHE A 254 28.60 -7.47 -11.65
N GLY A 255 28.25 -6.20 -11.39
CA GLY A 255 28.26 -5.65 -10.05
C GLY A 255 27.10 -6.21 -9.23
N THR A 256 27.30 -6.33 -7.92
CA THR A 256 26.22 -6.64 -6.98
C THR A 256 26.35 -5.75 -5.76
N ILE A 257 25.23 -5.28 -5.23
CA ILE A 257 25.15 -4.57 -3.95
C ILE A 257 24.26 -5.39 -3.02
N GLN A 258 24.67 -5.59 -1.77
CA GLN A 258 23.88 -6.27 -0.76
C GLN A 258 24.05 -5.61 0.61
N GLY A 259 22.97 -5.68 1.39
CA GLY A 259 22.93 -5.19 2.75
C GLY A 259 21.64 -5.58 3.45
N ARG A 260 21.34 -4.87 4.53
CA ARG A 260 20.11 -5.00 5.30
C ARG A 260 19.54 -3.62 5.62
N VAL A 261 18.23 -3.56 5.74
CA VAL A 261 17.54 -2.42 6.35
C VAL A 261 17.33 -2.74 7.83
N PHE A 262 17.77 -1.85 8.71
CA PHE A 262 17.56 -1.91 10.14
C PHE A 262 16.61 -0.81 10.59
N THR A 263 15.89 -1.04 11.68
CA THR A 263 15.19 0.02 12.39
C THR A 263 16.21 0.98 13.02
N SER A 264 15.75 2.13 13.54
CA SER A 264 16.62 3.14 14.15
C SER A 264 17.48 2.69 15.31
N ASN A 265 17.20 1.52 15.91
CA ASN A 265 18.09 0.97 16.92
C ASN A 265 19.37 0.33 16.35
N GLY A 266 19.48 0.22 15.02
CA GLY A 266 20.62 -0.36 14.31
C GLY A 266 20.85 -1.85 14.57
N VAL A 267 19.86 -2.55 15.12
CA VAL A 267 19.95 -3.95 15.56
C VAL A 267 18.82 -4.79 14.95
N ASP A 268 17.58 -4.32 15.06
CA ASP A 268 16.43 -5.04 14.54
C ASP A 268 16.27 -4.79 13.04
N GLN A 269 16.08 -5.86 12.28
CA GLN A 269 15.94 -5.78 10.83
C GLN A 269 14.51 -5.40 10.43
N PHE A 270 14.38 -4.43 9.51
CA PHE A 270 13.12 -3.98 8.97
C PHE A 270 12.76 -4.73 7.68
N GLN A 271 11.58 -5.33 7.65
CA GLN A 271 11.03 -6.04 6.48
C GLN A 271 10.00 -5.14 5.80
N GLY A 272 10.05 -5.05 4.46
CA GLY A 272 9.01 -4.39 3.66
C GLY A 272 9.38 -3.03 3.08
N ALA A 273 10.62 -2.56 3.28
CA ALA A 273 11.09 -1.32 2.64
C ALA A 273 11.40 -1.57 1.16
N ASN A 274 10.98 -0.65 0.27
CA ASN A 274 11.41 -0.70 -1.11
C ASN A 274 12.84 -0.15 -1.20
N VAL A 275 13.79 -1.00 -1.56
CA VAL A 275 15.18 -0.60 -1.79
C VAL A 275 15.38 -0.44 -3.29
N VAL A 276 15.65 0.78 -3.75
CA VAL A 276 15.92 1.09 -5.16
C VAL A 276 17.41 1.33 -5.34
N VAL A 277 18.02 0.64 -6.29
CA VAL A 277 19.43 0.86 -6.66
C VAL A 277 19.45 1.52 -8.03
N ARG A 278 19.97 2.75 -8.10
CA ARG A 278 19.82 3.64 -9.26
C ARG A 278 21.16 4.17 -9.76
N ASN A 279 21.44 4.01 -11.05
CA ASN A 279 22.67 4.52 -11.64
C ASN A 279 22.61 6.05 -11.73
N VAL A 280 23.60 6.75 -11.19
CA VAL A 280 23.66 8.21 -11.18
C VAL A 280 23.69 8.81 -12.60
N ASP A 281 24.34 8.12 -13.55
CA ASP A 281 24.48 8.60 -14.94
C ASP A 281 23.35 8.11 -15.88
N ASP A 282 22.57 7.11 -15.46
CA ASP A 282 21.42 6.57 -16.20
C ASP A 282 20.29 6.15 -15.22
N PRO A 283 19.67 7.14 -14.54
CA PRO A 283 18.85 6.88 -13.37
C PRO A 283 17.55 6.15 -13.70
N PHE A 284 17.06 6.17 -14.93
CA PHE A 284 15.78 5.54 -15.24
C PHE A 284 15.93 4.17 -15.92
N PHE A 285 16.91 4.00 -16.82
CA PHE A 285 17.09 2.75 -17.55
C PHE A 285 18.08 1.79 -16.88
N ASP A 286 18.94 2.27 -15.98
CA ASP A 286 19.85 1.44 -15.18
C ASP A 286 19.49 1.57 -13.69
N ALA A 287 18.27 1.14 -13.36
CA ALA A 287 17.72 1.08 -12.01
C ALA A 287 17.03 -0.26 -11.74
N GLY A 288 16.84 -0.60 -10.47
CA GLY A 288 16.06 -1.77 -10.06
C GLY A 288 15.60 -1.68 -8.61
N SER A 289 14.56 -2.43 -8.28
CA SER A 289 13.89 -2.47 -6.98
C SER A 289 13.98 -3.86 -6.37
N MET A 290 14.15 -3.90 -5.06
CA MET A 290 14.13 -5.11 -4.25
C MET A 290 13.56 -4.74 -2.89
N VAL A 291 12.73 -5.62 -2.31
CA VAL A 291 12.11 -5.30 -1.02
C VAL A 291 12.92 -5.92 0.12
N SER A 292 13.19 -5.16 1.17
CA SER A 292 13.89 -5.69 2.34
C SER A 292 13.11 -6.88 2.92
N GLY A 293 13.79 -8.00 3.11
CA GLY A 293 13.15 -9.25 3.54
C GLY A 293 12.34 -9.98 2.48
N GLU A 294 12.57 -9.70 1.20
CA GLU A 294 12.00 -10.45 0.08
C GLU A 294 12.21 -11.96 0.20
N LEU A 295 13.36 -12.40 0.73
CA LEU A 295 13.67 -13.81 0.92
C LEU A 295 13.18 -14.38 2.27
N PHE A 296 12.60 -13.55 3.13
CA PHE A 296 12.12 -13.97 4.45
C PHE A 296 10.63 -14.35 4.40
N ARG A 297 10.32 -15.64 4.57
CA ARG A 297 8.93 -16.18 4.58
C ARG A 297 8.70 -17.14 5.76
N PRO A 298 8.30 -16.63 6.94
CA PRO A 298 8.15 -17.46 8.14
C PRO A 298 6.92 -18.39 8.10
N LEU A 299 5.94 -18.12 7.23
CA LEU A 299 4.64 -18.80 7.21
C LEU A 299 4.41 -19.76 6.03
N PHE A 300 5.40 -19.98 5.15
CA PHE A 300 5.18 -20.82 3.96
C PHE A 300 5.09 -22.33 4.29
N THR A 301 4.31 -23.08 3.49
CA THR A 301 3.77 -24.46 3.67
C THR A 301 4.77 -25.62 3.79
N SER A 302 6.03 -25.35 4.11
CA SER A 302 7.02 -26.36 4.50
C SER A 302 6.71 -26.96 5.89
N PRO A 303 7.17 -28.19 6.22
CA PRO A 303 6.91 -28.79 7.52
C PRO A 303 7.35 -27.83 8.65
N PRO A 304 6.57 -27.72 9.75
CA PRO A 304 6.84 -26.82 10.89
C PRO A 304 8.18 -27.05 11.61
N GLU A 305 8.96 -28.04 11.18
CA GLU A 305 10.27 -28.40 11.74
C GLU A 305 11.45 -27.71 11.02
N THR A 306 11.22 -26.95 9.93
CA THR A 306 12.30 -26.26 9.20
C THR A 306 12.54 -24.88 9.82
N PRO A 307 13.75 -24.59 10.35
CA PRO A 307 14.06 -23.27 10.91
C PRO A 307 13.92 -22.18 9.84
N VAL A 308 13.38 -21.02 10.25
CA VAL A 308 13.38 -19.81 9.43
C VAL A 308 14.75 -19.15 9.59
N ASP A 309 15.28 -18.57 8.50
CA ASP A 309 16.53 -17.80 8.55
C ASP A 309 16.24 -16.34 8.88
N ASP A 310 16.35 -15.97 10.17
CA ASP A 310 16.13 -14.59 10.63
C ASP A 310 17.15 -13.58 10.09
N GLU A 311 18.29 -14.02 9.54
CA GLU A 311 19.26 -13.11 8.89
C GLU A 311 18.72 -12.50 7.59
N LEU A 312 17.63 -13.06 7.05
CA LEU A 312 17.00 -12.59 5.83
C LEU A 312 15.94 -11.51 6.05
N ARG A 313 15.53 -11.20 7.29
CA ARG A 313 14.34 -10.38 7.58
C ARG A 313 14.39 -8.97 6.99
N GLY A 314 15.54 -8.32 7.00
CA GLY A 314 15.76 -7.02 6.37
C GLY A 314 16.73 -7.08 5.21
N PHE A 315 17.14 -8.30 4.81
CA PHE A 315 18.12 -8.51 3.75
C PHE A 315 17.58 -8.09 2.39
N TYR A 316 18.46 -7.44 1.61
CA TYR A 316 18.21 -7.09 0.23
C TYR A 316 19.48 -7.35 -0.61
N ARG A 317 19.30 -7.62 -1.92
CA ARG A 317 20.41 -7.81 -2.86
C ARG A 317 20.05 -7.38 -4.27
N ALA A 318 20.79 -6.43 -4.81
CA ALA A 318 20.79 -6.07 -6.22
C ALA A 318 21.84 -6.88 -6.99
N ASN A 319 21.40 -7.67 -7.98
CA ASN A 319 22.28 -8.36 -8.93
C ASN A 319 22.26 -7.68 -10.30
N GLY A 320 23.31 -7.88 -11.09
CA GLY A 320 23.31 -7.45 -12.49
C GLY A 320 23.53 -5.95 -12.68
N LEU A 321 24.26 -5.32 -11.76
CA LEU A 321 24.65 -3.91 -11.88
C LEU A 321 25.77 -3.74 -12.91
N THR A 322 25.77 -2.61 -13.61
CA THR A 322 26.81 -2.24 -14.58
C THR A 322 28.14 -2.06 -13.83
N ASN A 323 29.12 -2.91 -14.13
CA ASN A 323 30.44 -2.83 -13.50
C ASN A 323 31.10 -1.47 -13.75
N GLY A 324 31.52 -0.80 -12.68
CA GLY A 324 32.20 0.49 -12.74
C GLY A 324 31.29 1.71 -12.92
N ALA A 325 29.96 1.52 -13.02
CA ALA A 325 29.01 2.62 -12.91
C ALA A 325 28.78 3.03 -11.44
N SER A 326 28.27 4.23 -11.23
CA SER A 326 28.04 4.80 -9.89
C SER A 326 26.56 4.66 -9.54
N TYR A 327 26.25 4.13 -8.36
CA TYR A 327 24.88 3.84 -7.94
C TYR A 327 24.53 4.49 -6.60
N THR A 328 23.30 4.99 -6.47
CA THR A 328 22.65 5.27 -5.19
C THR A 328 21.92 4.03 -4.69
N VAL A 329 21.69 3.96 -3.38
CA VAL A 329 20.80 3.00 -2.73
C VAL A 329 19.78 3.81 -1.96
N GLU A 330 18.53 3.69 -2.35
CA GLU A 330 17.40 4.53 -1.93
C GLU A 330 16.44 3.62 -1.15
N VAL A 331 16.01 4.04 0.03
CA VAL A 331 14.97 3.37 0.83
C VAL A 331 13.73 4.24 0.78
N VAL A 332 12.73 3.77 0.02
CA VAL A 332 11.49 4.50 -0.25
C VAL A 332 10.27 3.69 0.18
N ASN A 333 9.13 4.36 0.30
CA ASN A 333 7.87 3.71 0.60
C ASN A 333 7.41 2.88 -0.59
N ILE A 334 6.80 1.74 -0.28
CA ILE A 334 5.95 1.07 -1.25
C ILE A 334 4.63 1.82 -1.29
N ASN A 335 4.17 2.18 -2.49
CA ASN A 335 2.93 2.92 -2.65
C ASN A 335 1.77 2.16 -1.97
N PRO A 336 0.97 2.80 -1.10
CA PRO A 336 -0.06 2.12 -0.31
C PRO A 336 -1.17 1.50 -1.18
N ARG A 337 -1.30 1.91 -2.45
CA ARG A 337 -2.21 1.27 -3.42
C ARG A 337 -1.76 -0.14 -3.81
N PHE A 338 -0.47 -0.46 -3.65
CA PHE A 338 0.11 -1.76 -3.97
C PHE A 338 -0.14 -2.75 -2.84
N ALA A 339 -1.41 -3.12 -2.68
CA ALA A 339 -1.89 -4.11 -1.74
C ALA A 339 -2.66 -5.22 -2.47
N ARG A 340 -2.86 -6.35 -1.78
CA ARG A 340 -3.65 -7.49 -2.29
C ARG A 340 -3.10 -8.01 -3.62
N GLY A 341 -3.92 -8.08 -4.67
CA GLY A 341 -3.49 -8.55 -5.99
C GLY A 341 -2.38 -7.70 -6.61
N SER A 342 -2.26 -6.44 -6.20
CA SER A 342 -1.26 -5.49 -6.70
C SER A 342 -0.10 -5.31 -5.71
N SER A 343 0.10 -6.23 -4.75
CA SER A 343 1.15 -6.08 -3.74
C SER A 343 2.56 -6.00 -4.34
N VAL A 344 3.47 -5.32 -3.62
CA VAL A 344 4.91 -5.29 -3.86
C VAL A 344 5.61 -5.73 -2.56
N GLY A 345 6.64 -6.57 -2.66
CA GLY A 345 7.34 -7.15 -1.51
C GLY A 345 6.64 -8.28 -0.74
N PRO A 346 7.21 -8.69 0.41
CA PRO A 346 6.69 -9.77 1.25
C PRO A 346 5.38 -9.48 1.96
N LEU A 347 5.13 -8.20 2.23
CA LEU A 347 4.13 -7.76 3.18
C LEU A 347 2.94 -7.20 2.43
N ASN A 348 1.76 -7.49 2.97
CA ASN A 348 0.50 -7.02 2.41
C ASN A 348 -0.48 -6.81 3.56
N VAL A 349 -0.96 -5.60 3.80
CA VAL A 349 -0.67 -4.35 3.06
C VAL A 349 0.81 -3.90 3.19
N PRO A 350 1.32 -3.01 2.31
CA PRO A 350 2.63 -2.40 2.49
C PRO A 350 2.79 -1.77 3.87
N VAL A 351 4.02 -1.78 4.38
CA VAL A 351 4.38 -1.11 5.63
C VAL A 351 5.14 0.15 5.26
N GLU A 352 4.71 1.28 5.83
CA GLU A 352 5.40 2.56 5.69
C GLU A 352 6.79 2.48 6.32
N VAL A 353 7.77 3.04 5.63
CA VAL A 353 9.12 3.18 6.14
C VAL A 353 9.09 4.21 7.29
N PRO A 354 9.60 3.84 8.49
CA PRO A 354 9.75 4.78 9.59
C PRO A 354 10.63 5.98 9.23
N GLY A 355 10.06 7.18 9.29
CA GLY A 355 10.73 8.44 8.98
C GLY A 355 10.53 8.88 7.54
N ASN A 356 11.29 9.89 7.13
CA ASN A 356 11.38 10.24 5.73
C ASN A 356 12.10 9.13 4.96
N GLU A 357 11.76 8.99 3.69
CA GLU A 357 12.55 8.20 2.74
C GLU A 357 13.98 8.71 2.69
N GLU A 358 14.95 7.81 2.53
CA GLU A 358 16.36 8.17 2.69
C GLU A 358 17.29 7.41 1.76
N PHE A 359 18.53 7.89 1.65
CA PHE A 359 19.57 7.28 0.85
C PHE A 359 20.67 6.75 1.75
N TRP A 360 21.29 5.65 1.32
CA TRP A 360 22.49 5.18 1.96
C TRP A 360 23.63 6.20 1.86
N ASN A 361 24.21 6.57 3.00
CA ASN A 361 25.20 7.66 3.10
C ASN A 361 26.56 7.25 3.70
N GLY A 362 26.89 5.95 3.65
CA GLY A 362 28.25 5.47 3.94
C GLY A 362 28.59 5.45 5.43
N GLU A 363 29.71 6.09 5.82
CA GLU A 363 30.11 6.19 7.23
C GLU A 363 29.13 7.04 8.08
N GLY A 364 28.19 7.74 7.43
CA GLY A 364 27.13 8.54 8.07
C GLY A 364 25.95 7.73 8.62
N GLU A 365 25.81 6.46 8.22
CA GLU A 365 24.67 5.61 8.57
C GLU A 365 24.65 5.32 10.07
N THR A 366 23.86 6.10 10.81
CA THR A 366 23.90 6.10 12.28
C THR A 366 22.53 6.12 12.95
N GLY A 367 21.43 6.22 12.19
CA GLY A 367 20.06 6.30 12.70
C GLY A 367 19.76 7.58 13.51
N GLU A 368 20.62 8.61 13.43
CA GLU A 368 20.62 9.79 14.33
C GLU A 368 21.05 11.11 13.62
N THR A 369 21.28 11.13 12.31
CA THR A 369 21.82 12.30 11.59
C THR A 369 20.98 12.75 10.39
N SER A 370 20.81 14.08 10.26
CA SER A 370 20.25 14.85 9.12
C SER A 370 19.45 14.06 8.08
N ASP A 371 18.13 14.23 8.17
CA ASP A 371 17.07 13.73 7.28
C ASP A 371 17.09 14.38 5.88
N ASP A 372 18.28 14.63 5.30
CA ASP A 372 18.36 15.09 3.92
C ASP A 372 18.34 13.87 3.00
N PRO A 373 17.21 13.60 2.31
CA PRO A 373 17.10 12.47 1.38
C PRO A 373 18.06 12.59 0.18
N LEU A 374 18.87 13.65 0.09
CA LEU A 374 19.89 13.86 -0.93
C LEU A 374 21.33 13.76 -0.40
N ASP A 375 21.54 13.49 0.89
CA ASP A 375 22.89 13.23 1.43
C ASP A 375 23.23 11.75 1.25
N PHE A 376 23.91 11.41 0.15
CA PHE A 376 24.22 10.03 -0.22
C PHE A 376 25.70 9.81 -0.56
N GLU A 377 26.16 8.57 -0.37
CA GLU A 377 27.43 8.10 -0.90
C GLU A 377 27.20 7.13 -2.07
N ALA A 378 27.68 7.49 -3.25
CA ALA A 378 27.51 6.63 -4.42
C ALA A 378 28.48 5.44 -4.41
N ILE A 379 27.97 4.26 -4.75
CA ILE A 379 28.70 2.99 -4.77
C ILE A 379 29.12 2.66 -6.20
N VAL A 380 30.37 2.26 -6.38
CA VAL A 380 30.91 1.82 -7.68
C VAL A 380 31.24 0.32 -7.66
N PRO A 381 30.27 -0.57 -7.94
CA PRO A 381 30.50 -2.01 -7.88
C PRO A 381 31.41 -2.45 -9.04
N ASN A 382 32.52 -3.11 -8.71
CA ASN A 382 33.41 -3.80 -9.67
C ASN A 382 33.46 -5.31 -9.37
N GLY A 383 32.32 -5.84 -8.92
CA GLY A 383 32.16 -7.11 -8.22
C GLY A 383 31.25 -6.94 -7.00
N PRO A 384 31.19 -7.93 -6.09
CA PRO A 384 30.32 -7.84 -4.93
C PRO A 384 30.73 -6.74 -3.95
N VAL A 385 29.81 -5.82 -3.69
CA VAL A 385 29.83 -4.87 -2.57
C VAL A 385 28.84 -5.38 -1.53
N ILE A 386 29.31 -5.50 -0.29
CA ILE A 386 28.57 -6.09 0.82
C ILE A 386 28.53 -5.10 1.98
N ASP A 387 27.69 -5.37 2.98
CA ASP A 387 27.56 -4.56 4.20
C ASP A 387 27.12 -3.12 3.89
N VAL A 388 26.29 -2.95 2.86
CA VAL A 388 25.61 -1.69 2.52
C VAL A 388 24.32 -1.61 3.32
N ASP A 389 24.46 -1.58 4.64
CA ASP A 389 23.34 -1.58 5.55
C ASP A 389 22.78 -0.15 5.69
N VAL A 390 21.45 -0.02 5.70
CA VAL A 390 20.73 1.25 5.94
C VAL A 390 20.10 1.17 7.31
N ILE A 391 20.29 2.20 8.13
CA ILE A 391 19.71 2.29 9.48
C ILE A 391 18.67 3.40 9.47
N LEU A 392 17.40 3.02 9.55
CA LEU A 392 16.30 3.98 9.47
C LEU A 392 16.41 5.07 10.55
N ASN A 393 16.28 6.34 10.19
CA ASN A 393 16.54 7.42 11.13
C ASN A 393 15.48 7.59 12.23
N GLU A 394 14.26 7.11 11.99
CA GLU A 394 13.20 7.22 12.97
C GLU A 394 12.80 5.84 13.54
N PRO A 395 12.52 5.76 14.86
CA PRO A 395 11.97 4.53 15.41
C PRO A 395 10.68 4.20 14.68
N PRO A 396 10.38 2.91 14.41
CA PRO A 396 9.11 2.54 13.81
C PRO A 396 7.97 3.14 14.61
N PHE A 397 7.29 4.14 14.05
CA PHE A 397 6.22 4.82 14.75
C PHE A 397 5.01 3.91 14.84
N THR A 398 4.49 3.86 16.05
CA THR A 398 3.13 4.26 16.39
C THR A 398 2.05 4.00 15.34
N LEU A 399 1.33 2.93 15.60
CA LEU A 399 0.05 2.56 15.04
C LEU A 399 -0.88 3.76 14.78
N THR A 400 -1.12 4.08 13.51
CA THR A 400 -2.17 4.98 13.06
C THR A 400 -3.32 4.14 12.54
N LEU A 401 -4.39 4.02 13.31
CA LEU A 401 -5.63 3.36 12.87
C LEU A 401 -6.66 4.42 12.57
N ASP A 402 -6.71 4.88 11.32
CA ASP A 402 -7.75 5.78 10.84
C ASP A 402 -8.98 4.99 10.40
N LYS A 403 -10.08 5.15 11.13
CA LYS A 403 -11.40 5.00 10.51
C LYS A 403 -12.06 6.37 10.48
N PHE A 404 -12.03 7.01 9.31
CA PHE A 404 -12.96 8.08 8.98
C PHE A 404 -14.33 7.44 8.73
N ASP A 405 -15.27 7.65 9.65
CA ASP A 405 -16.67 7.32 9.42
C ASP A 405 -17.28 8.44 8.58
N VAL A 406 -17.26 8.26 7.26
CA VAL A 406 -17.82 9.17 6.23
C VAL A 406 -19.27 9.57 6.50
N ASP A 407 -20.00 8.76 7.28
CA ASP A 407 -21.41 9.04 7.61
C ASP A 407 -21.58 9.95 8.84
N ASN A 408 -20.55 10.14 9.68
CA ASN A 408 -20.66 10.83 10.98
C ASN A 408 -19.53 11.81 11.33
N PHE A 409 -18.57 12.07 10.42
CA PHE A 409 -17.41 12.96 10.66
C PHE A 409 -16.59 12.60 11.90
N ARG A 410 -16.44 11.29 12.19
CA ARG A 410 -15.67 10.78 13.33
C ARG A 410 -14.33 10.24 12.87
N PHE A 411 -13.27 10.64 13.56
CA PHE A 411 -11.97 9.97 13.51
C PHE A 411 -11.88 9.02 14.71
N ILE A 412 -11.89 7.71 14.45
CA ILE A 412 -11.69 6.69 15.49
C ILE A 412 -10.25 6.18 15.37
N LEU A 413 -9.38 6.64 16.27
CA LEU A 413 -8.04 6.07 16.41
C LEU A 413 -8.16 4.80 17.24
N SER A 414 -7.92 3.61 16.71
CA SER A 414 -8.05 2.36 17.49
C SER A 414 -6.71 1.64 17.68
N VAL A 415 -6.60 0.68 18.60
CA VAL A 415 -5.46 -0.25 18.70
C VAL A 415 -5.97 -1.64 19.06
N GLN A 416 -5.60 -2.65 18.28
CA GLN A 416 -5.81 -4.07 18.60
C GLN A 416 -4.46 -4.75 18.79
N SER A 417 -4.38 -5.78 19.64
CA SER A 417 -3.13 -6.51 19.86
C SER A 417 -3.38 -7.94 20.36
N LEU A 418 -2.36 -8.81 20.34
CA LEU A 418 -2.37 -10.19 20.84
C LEU A 418 -1.72 -10.26 22.25
N ILE A 419 -2.22 -11.16 23.09
CA ILE A 419 -1.94 -11.17 24.54
C ILE A 419 -0.73 -12.00 24.94
N SER A 420 0.05 -11.43 25.87
CA SER A 420 0.81 -12.12 26.92
C SER A 420 -0.02 -12.29 28.19
N THR A 421 -0.09 -13.48 28.78
CA THR A 421 -0.73 -13.70 30.10
C THR A 421 0.08 -13.02 31.21
N PHE A 422 -0.53 -12.17 32.04
CA PHE A 422 0.09 -11.64 33.25
C PHE A 422 -0.35 -12.46 34.48
N ASP A 423 0.59 -13.13 35.13
CA ASP A 423 0.35 -13.89 36.37
C ASP A 423 0.88 -13.15 37.63
N THR A 424 1.17 -11.86 37.52
CA THR A 424 1.72 -11.03 38.62
C THR A 424 0.70 -10.00 39.10
N ALA A 425 0.60 -9.83 40.42
CA ALA A 425 -0.23 -8.78 41.01
C ALA A 425 0.31 -7.39 40.64
N SER A 426 -0.57 -6.48 40.24
CA SER A 426 -0.23 -5.10 39.90
C SER A 426 0.23 -4.28 41.13
N GLY A 427 1.19 -3.39 40.91
CA GLY A 427 1.56 -2.31 41.82
C GLY A 427 0.52 -1.18 41.86
N SER A 428 0.72 -0.19 42.74
CA SER A 428 -0.13 1.01 42.83
C SER A 428 -0.09 1.92 41.62
N ASP A 429 0.91 1.75 40.77
CA ASP A 429 1.28 2.69 39.73
C ASP A 429 1.45 1.99 38.38
N ASP A 430 0.89 0.78 38.21
CA ASP A 430 0.89 0.07 36.95
C ASP A 430 -0.24 0.58 36.04
N TYR A 431 0.05 0.76 34.76
CA TYR A 431 -0.90 1.26 33.79
C TYR A 431 -0.69 0.63 32.41
N ALA A 432 -1.77 0.57 31.63
CA ALA A 432 -1.69 0.43 30.19
C ALA A 432 -1.77 1.81 29.56
N ALA A 433 -0.91 2.10 28.59
CA ALA A 433 -0.96 3.34 27.83
C ALA A 433 -0.85 3.03 26.35
N VAL A 434 -1.68 3.72 25.57
CA VAL A 434 -1.67 3.62 24.11
C VAL A 434 -1.38 4.99 23.54
N ARG A 435 -0.34 5.07 22.70
CA ARG A 435 0.02 6.26 21.95
C ARG A 435 -0.83 6.36 20.69
N PHE A 436 -1.26 7.57 20.39
CA PHE A 436 -2.10 7.93 19.26
C PHE A 436 -1.50 9.15 18.58
N SER A 437 -1.08 8.98 17.33
CA SER A 437 -0.68 10.12 16.51
C SER A 437 -1.90 10.78 15.90
N VAL A 438 -1.93 12.11 15.93
CA VAL A 438 -3.02 12.87 15.34
C VAL A 438 -2.84 12.81 13.81
N PRO A 439 -3.79 12.23 13.06
CA PRO A 439 -3.64 12.07 11.62
C PRO A 439 -3.48 13.41 10.93
N ALA A 440 -2.71 13.46 9.84
CA ALA A 440 -2.55 14.67 9.03
C ALA A 440 -3.89 15.19 8.45
N SER A 441 -4.92 14.35 8.37
CA SER A 441 -6.27 14.73 7.96
C SER A 441 -7.06 15.51 9.01
N VAL A 442 -6.61 15.52 10.27
CA VAL A 442 -7.24 16.30 11.35
C VAL A 442 -6.74 17.73 11.25
N VAL A 443 -7.66 18.69 11.15
CA VAL A 443 -7.34 20.13 11.11
C VAL A 443 -7.58 20.72 12.50
N ALA A 444 -6.68 21.59 12.96
CA ALA A 444 -6.85 22.35 14.20
C ALA A 444 -7.75 23.58 13.97
N PRO A 445 -8.65 23.93 14.90
CA PRO A 445 -8.89 23.22 16.16
C PRO A 445 -9.70 21.93 15.98
N PHE A 446 -9.41 20.94 16.82
CA PHE A 446 -10.17 19.69 16.91
C PHE A 446 -10.49 19.37 18.37
N THR A 447 -11.48 18.51 18.60
CA THR A 447 -11.88 18.09 19.95
C THR A 447 -11.78 16.58 20.10
N VAL A 448 -11.04 16.11 21.11
CA VAL A 448 -11.05 14.71 21.56
C VAL A 448 -12.28 14.53 22.45
N THR A 449 -13.35 13.93 21.92
CA THR A 449 -14.65 13.88 22.61
C THR A 449 -14.69 12.78 23.66
N LYS A 450 -14.20 11.59 23.33
CA LYS A 450 -14.18 10.44 24.24
C LYS A 450 -13.07 9.46 23.91
N GLY A 451 -12.71 8.64 24.89
CA GLY A 451 -11.98 7.39 24.71
C GLY A 451 -12.86 6.18 24.95
N GLU A 452 -12.66 5.08 24.24
CA GLU A 452 -13.40 3.84 24.46
C GLU A 452 -12.46 2.67 24.71
N PHE A 453 -12.81 1.77 25.63
CA PHE A 453 -12.07 0.54 25.85
C PHE A 453 -12.97 -0.63 26.28
N PHE A 454 -12.58 -1.85 25.93
CA PHE A 454 -13.36 -3.04 26.29
C PHE A 454 -13.12 -3.46 27.74
N ASN A 455 -14.21 -3.60 28.48
CA ASN A 455 -14.19 -4.01 29.88
C ASN A 455 -14.68 -5.45 30.00
N ASN A 456 -13.81 -6.34 30.51
CA ASN A 456 -14.12 -7.76 30.56
C ASN A 456 -15.14 -8.09 31.67
N ASP A 457 -15.10 -7.42 32.81
CA ASP A 457 -15.98 -7.68 33.95
C ASP A 457 -16.68 -6.43 34.50
N ASP A 458 -17.82 -6.60 35.16
CA ASP A 458 -18.58 -5.49 35.76
C ASP A 458 -18.17 -5.16 37.21
N ARG A 459 -17.07 -5.73 37.69
CA ARG A 459 -16.65 -5.67 39.10
C ARG A 459 -15.43 -4.78 39.30
N THR A 460 -14.65 -4.59 38.25
CA THR A 460 -13.45 -3.77 38.27
C THR A 460 -13.82 -2.30 38.34
N THR A 461 -13.20 -1.61 39.30
CA THR A 461 -13.20 -0.14 39.36
C THR A 461 -11.82 0.33 38.91
N TRP A 462 -11.77 0.93 37.74
CA TRP A 462 -10.54 1.44 37.13
C TRP A 462 -10.13 2.74 37.83
N PRO A 463 -9.01 2.78 38.57
CA PRO A 463 -8.69 3.90 39.46
C PRO A 463 -8.52 5.23 38.73
N ARG A 464 -7.79 5.22 37.61
CA ARG A 464 -7.55 6.40 36.77
C ARG A 464 -7.62 6.03 35.30
N VAL A 465 -8.32 6.87 34.54
CA VAL A 465 -8.38 6.81 33.09
C VAL A 465 -8.05 8.20 32.57
N LEU A 466 -6.95 8.32 31.82
CA LEU A 466 -6.33 9.60 31.46
C LEU A 466 -6.23 9.77 29.95
N LEU A 467 -6.40 11.01 29.50
CA LEU A 467 -5.86 11.49 28.23
C LEU A 467 -4.67 12.38 28.56
N THR A 468 -3.52 12.15 27.95
CA THR A 468 -2.31 12.94 28.20
C THR A 468 -1.49 13.16 26.92
N THR A 469 -0.45 13.99 27.00
CA THR A 469 0.58 14.19 25.99
C THR A 469 1.87 13.47 26.40
N PRO A 470 2.87 13.33 25.51
CA PRO A 470 4.21 12.95 25.91
C PRO A 470 4.81 13.93 26.94
N ASN A 471 5.59 13.38 27.88
CA ASN A 471 6.47 14.14 28.77
C ASN A 471 7.86 14.32 28.13
N GLU A 472 8.80 14.92 28.87
CA GLU A 472 10.18 15.17 28.38
C GLU A 472 10.98 13.93 27.97
N ASN A 473 10.53 12.73 28.36
CA ASN A 473 11.14 11.44 28.01
C ASN A 473 10.26 10.63 27.04
N ASP A 474 9.33 11.27 26.33
CA ASP A 474 8.42 10.64 25.36
C ASP A 474 7.52 9.53 25.95
N GLN A 475 7.20 9.65 27.24
CA GLN A 475 6.26 8.77 27.95
C GLN A 475 4.97 9.52 28.31
N PRO A 476 3.85 8.84 28.63
CA PRO A 476 2.64 9.52 29.07
C PRO A 476 2.90 10.46 30.26
N ASP A 477 2.49 11.73 30.18
CA ASP A 477 2.55 12.66 31.32
C ASP A 477 1.41 12.37 32.31
N LEU A 478 1.68 11.48 33.27
CA LEU A 478 0.71 11.09 34.30
C LEU A 478 0.44 12.18 35.35
N GLU A 479 1.32 13.16 35.45
CA GLU A 479 1.26 14.24 36.45
C GLU A 479 0.48 15.44 35.91
N ASN A 480 0.51 15.69 34.60
CA ASN A 480 -0.23 16.77 33.94
C ASN A 480 -1.15 16.24 32.82
N PRO A 481 -2.16 15.42 33.12
CA PRO A 481 -3.06 14.90 32.10
C PRO A 481 -3.92 16.02 31.50
N LEU A 482 -4.26 15.88 30.22
CA LEU A 482 -5.23 16.72 29.51
C LEU A 482 -6.64 16.51 30.05
N ALA A 483 -6.98 15.27 30.40
CA ALA A 483 -8.21 14.91 31.07
C ALA A 483 -7.98 13.68 31.96
N GLU A 484 -8.70 13.60 33.08
CA GLU A 484 -8.60 12.51 34.04
C GLU A 484 -9.98 12.18 34.60
N LEU A 485 -10.33 10.89 34.55
CA LEU A 485 -11.49 10.34 35.22
C LEU A 485 -11.04 9.29 36.23
N ASN A 486 -11.64 9.34 37.40
CA ASN A 486 -11.33 8.45 38.51
C ASN A 486 -12.48 7.47 38.76
N ASP A 487 -12.12 6.28 39.26
CA ASP A 487 -13.07 5.24 39.68
C ASP A 487 -14.09 4.86 38.58
N VAL A 488 -13.60 4.64 37.36
CA VAL A 488 -14.45 4.29 36.20
C VAL A 488 -14.94 2.85 36.32
N VAL A 489 -16.24 2.62 36.08
CA VAL A 489 -16.89 1.30 36.10
C VAL A 489 -17.76 1.17 34.87
N GLY A 490 -17.90 -0.03 34.32
CA GLY A 490 -18.83 -0.27 33.22
C GLY A 490 -19.28 -1.71 33.07
N PRO A 491 -20.07 -1.98 32.03
CA PRO A 491 -20.68 -3.30 31.84
C PRO A 491 -19.66 -4.40 31.54
N GLU A 492 -19.97 -5.62 31.97
CA GLU A 492 -19.22 -6.85 31.65
C GLU A 492 -19.29 -7.12 30.13
N SER A 493 -18.16 -7.54 29.57
CA SER A 493 -18.02 -7.93 28.16
C SER A 493 -18.53 -6.86 27.16
N ALA A 494 -18.26 -5.59 27.44
CA ALA A 494 -18.73 -4.47 26.63
C ALA A 494 -17.74 -3.31 26.57
N PHE A 495 -17.85 -2.50 25.51
CA PHE A 495 -17.12 -1.25 25.41
C PHE A 495 -17.63 -0.24 26.43
N MET A 496 -16.69 0.34 27.18
CA MET A 496 -16.92 1.51 28.01
C MET A 496 -16.48 2.74 27.23
N SER A 497 -17.31 3.77 27.27
CA SER A 497 -16.99 5.09 26.71
C SER A 497 -16.71 6.06 27.86
N VAL A 498 -15.60 6.77 27.76
CA VAL A 498 -15.09 7.72 28.75
C VAL A 498 -15.03 9.10 28.09
N PRO A 499 -15.85 10.07 28.50
CA PRO A 499 -15.87 11.40 27.89
C PRO A 499 -14.63 12.20 28.32
N PHE A 500 -13.98 12.86 27.37
CA PHE A 500 -12.85 13.75 27.62
C PHE A 500 -13.19 15.21 27.28
N ASP A 501 -13.84 15.45 26.12
CA ASP A 501 -14.21 16.77 25.60
C ASP A 501 -13.06 17.80 25.62
N VAL A 502 -11.86 17.39 25.18
CA VAL A 502 -10.65 18.23 25.17
C VAL A 502 -10.44 18.86 23.79
N ARG A 503 -10.60 20.20 23.70
CA ARG A 503 -10.26 20.98 22.51
C ARG A 503 -8.75 21.18 22.40
N ARG A 504 -8.21 20.99 21.19
CA ARG A 504 -6.78 21.03 20.89
C ARG A 504 -6.51 21.90 19.66
N GLU A 505 -5.42 22.63 19.75
CA GLU A 505 -4.81 23.42 18.66
C GLU A 505 -3.46 22.82 18.23
N SER A 506 -2.99 21.80 18.96
CA SER A 506 -1.69 21.15 18.85
C SER A 506 -1.87 19.74 18.29
N PHE A 507 -0.99 19.35 17.38
CA PHE A 507 -0.96 18.03 16.74
C PHE A 507 0.03 17.07 17.41
N GLU A 508 0.54 17.40 18.61
CA GLU A 508 1.38 16.46 19.36
C GLU A 508 0.59 15.18 19.68
N ASP A 509 1.32 14.07 19.78
CA ASP A 509 0.74 12.77 20.07
C ASP A 509 -0.07 12.77 21.38
N LEU A 510 -1.03 11.85 21.43
CA LEU A 510 -1.89 11.63 22.57
C LEU A 510 -1.58 10.28 23.19
N PHE A 511 -1.71 10.18 24.50
CA PHE A 511 -1.75 8.92 25.20
C PHE A 511 -3.12 8.72 25.86
N PHE A 512 -3.74 7.58 25.58
CA PHE A 512 -4.87 7.10 26.37
C PHE A 512 -4.35 6.09 27.40
N VAL A 513 -4.47 6.44 28.67
CA VAL A 513 -3.90 5.68 29.79
C VAL A 513 -5.01 5.10 30.67
N ILE A 514 -4.88 3.84 31.04
CA ILE A 514 -5.75 3.15 31.99
C ILE A 514 -4.87 2.61 33.12
N GLN A 515 -5.03 3.16 34.32
CA GLN A 515 -4.35 2.65 35.51
C GLN A 515 -5.06 1.40 36.03
N PHE A 516 -4.28 0.44 36.50
CA PHE A 516 -4.80 -0.80 37.04
C PHE A 516 -5.09 -0.71 38.56
N PRO A 517 -6.09 -1.44 39.07
CA PRO A 517 -6.31 -1.56 40.51
C PRO A 517 -5.10 -2.24 41.19
N PRO A 518 -4.56 -1.72 42.30
CA PRO A 518 -3.43 -2.33 42.99
C PRO A 518 -3.77 -3.69 43.61
N GLY A 519 -2.86 -4.65 43.47
CA GLY A 519 -2.89 -5.93 44.17
C GLY A 519 -3.83 -6.98 43.58
N GLU A 520 -4.43 -6.72 42.43
CA GLU A 520 -5.23 -7.69 41.67
C GLU A 520 -4.39 -8.29 40.54
N ALA A 521 -4.57 -9.59 40.27
CA ALA A 521 -3.96 -10.23 39.11
C ALA A 521 -4.81 -9.90 37.88
N ILE A 522 -4.17 -9.39 36.83
CA ILE A 522 -4.85 -8.88 35.64
C ILE A 522 -4.61 -9.88 34.53
N SER A 523 -5.65 -10.55 34.05
CA SER A 523 -5.52 -11.35 32.83
C SER A 523 -5.87 -10.47 31.65
N ALA A 524 -5.21 -10.66 30.51
CA ALA A 524 -5.71 -10.08 29.28
C ALA A 524 -6.63 -11.06 28.52
N ALA A 525 -6.63 -12.37 28.84
CA ALA A 525 -7.50 -13.36 28.20
C ALA A 525 -8.24 -14.25 29.21
N GLY A 526 -9.57 -14.31 29.10
CA GLY A 526 -10.39 -15.44 29.55
C GLY A 526 -11.08 -15.32 30.92
N SER A 527 -12.25 -15.98 30.98
CA SER A 527 -13.29 -16.22 32.03
C SER A 527 -12.96 -16.26 33.54
N GLY A 528 -11.84 -15.72 33.99
CA GLY A 528 -11.30 -15.81 35.34
C GLY A 528 -11.76 -14.76 36.35
N GLY A 529 -12.86 -14.03 36.12
CA GLY A 529 -13.54 -13.21 37.15
C GLY A 529 -12.70 -12.16 37.88
N GLY A 530 -11.68 -11.59 37.24
CA GLY A 530 -10.87 -10.47 37.71
C GLY A 530 -10.62 -9.44 36.60
N PRO A 531 -10.00 -8.28 36.94
CA PRO A 531 -9.83 -7.15 36.05
C PRO A 531 -9.10 -7.54 34.77
N ALA A 532 -9.73 -7.29 33.62
CA ALA A 532 -9.19 -7.63 32.32
C ALA A 532 -9.66 -6.63 31.26
N LEU A 533 -8.74 -6.28 30.36
CA LEU A 533 -9.02 -5.50 29.15
C LEU A 533 -9.13 -6.50 27.99
N GLY A 534 -10.34 -6.70 27.45
CA GLY A 534 -10.62 -7.60 26.31
C GLY A 534 -11.63 -8.72 26.58
N GLY A 535 -12.20 -9.32 25.52
CA GLY A 535 -13.27 -10.34 25.62
C GLY A 535 -12.91 -11.71 25.02
N ASP A 536 -13.61 -12.78 25.44
CA ASP A 536 -13.45 -14.15 24.89
C ASP A 536 -14.00 -14.28 23.46
N ALA A 537 -13.41 -15.17 22.66
CA ALA A 537 -13.43 -15.22 21.19
C ALA A 537 -14.76 -15.65 20.52
N ASP A 538 -15.90 -15.56 21.21
CA ASP A 538 -17.22 -15.96 20.68
C ASP A 538 -18.00 -14.78 20.05
N LEU A 539 -17.44 -13.58 19.98
CA LEU A 539 -18.03 -12.43 19.28
C LEU A 539 -17.59 -12.43 17.81
N ASP A 540 -18.53 -12.76 16.93
CA ASP A 540 -18.47 -12.83 15.46
C ASP A 540 -18.28 -11.44 14.81
N ILE A 541 -17.24 -10.71 15.21
CA ILE A 541 -16.86 -9.39 14.68
C ILE A 541 -15.50 -9.50 13.98
N GLY A 542 -15.53 -9.41 12.65
CA GLY A 542 -14.42 -9.70 11.75
C GLY A 542 -13.27 -8.70 11.77
N PHE A 543 -12.41 -8.82 12.79
CA PHE A 543 -11.09 -8.17 12.83
C PHE A 543 -9.99 -9.23 13.02
N ARG A 544 -8.88 -9.14 12.28
CA ARG A 544 -7.74 -10.06 12.37
C ARG A 544 -6.38 -9.33 12.42
N GLU A 545 -5.61 -9.69 13.47
CA GLU A 545 -4.13 -9.83 13.63
C GLU A 545 -3.21 -8.58 13.79
N PHE A 546 -2.47 -8.49 14.92
CA PHE A 546 -1.60 -7.35 15.36
C PHE A 546 -0.38 -7.78 16.24
N VAL A 547 0.65 -6.91 16.35
CA VAL A 547 1.97 -7.07 17.03
C VAL A 547 2.05 -6.35 18.40
N ALA A 548 2.96 -6.77 19.29
CA ALA A 548 3.14 -6.35 20.69
C ALA A 548 3.95 -5.03 20.90
N GLY A 549 3.60 -4.20 21.90
CA GLY A 549 4.42 -3.01 22.25
C GLY A 549 4.04 -2.12 23.45
N ASN A 550 2.85 -2.19 24.08
CA ASN A 550 2.31 -1.04 24.84
C ASN A 550 1.98 -1.27 26.33
N LEU A 551 2.93 -1.72 27.17
CA LEU A 551 2.75 -1.78 28.64
C LEU A 551 3.92 -1.14 29.39
N PHE A 552 3.62 -0.26 30.35
CA PHE A 552 4.59 0.48 31.14
C PHE A 552 4.32 0.31 32.64
N SER A 553 5.37 0.14 33.43
CA SER A 553 5.31 0.27 34.89
C SER A 553 6.25 1.38 35.35
N THR A 554 5.86 2.10 36.41
CA THR A 554 6.65 3.20 36.99
C THR A 554 7.97 2.75 37.63
N ASP A 555 8.19 1.45 37.83
CA ASP A 555 9.46 0.90 38.31
C ASP A 555 10.49 0.67 37.19
N GLY A 556 10.16 1.02 35.94
CA GLY A 556 11.06 0.90 34.79
C GLY A 556 11.30 -0.56 34.36
N VAL A 557 10.48 -1.50 34.83
CA VAL A 557 10.54 -2.89 34.38
C VAL A 557 9.69 -3.02 33.11
N ASN A 558 10.35 -3.13 31.96
CA ASN A 558 9.73 -3.69 30.76
C ASN A 558 9.26 -5.11 31.11
N PHE A 559 7.96 -5.39 30.98
CA PHE A 559 7.44 -6.74 31.11
C PHE A 559 8.11 -7.63 30.05
N ARG A 560 9.09 -8.44 30.47
CA ARG A 560 9.74 -9.41 29.59
C ARG A 560 8.76 -10.54 29.29
N GLU A 561 8.47 -10.76 28.01
CA GLU A 561 7.80 -11.98 27.53
C GLU A 561 8.53 -13.22 28.05
N ASN A 562 7.84 -14.04 28.84
CA ASN A 562 8.21 -15.43 29.07
C ASN A 562 7.11 -16.30 28.47
N ILE A 563 7.19 -16.56 27.17
CA ILE A 563 6.33 -17.56 26.52
C ILE A 563 6.89 -18.94 26.86
N THR A 564 6.41 -19.54 27.96
CA THR A 564 6.70 -20.94 28.27
C THR A 564 5.65 -21.84 27.64
N SER A 565 6.01 -22.48 26.52
CA SER A 565 5.41 -23.67 25.90
C SER A 565 3.93 -23.61 25.45
N PHE A 566 3.74 -23.81 24.14
CA PHE A 566 2.43 -24.01 23.50
C PHE A 566 1.89 -25.43 23.73
N GLU A 567 0.75 -25.57 24.42
CA GLU A 567 -0.08 -26.78 24.30
C GLU A 567 -1.12 -26.58 23.20
N THR A 568 -1.17 -27.52 22.27
CA THR A 568 -2.10 -27.57 21.14
C THR A 568 -3.54 -27.71 21.62
N GLY A 569 -4.29 -26.61 21.57
CA GLY A 569 -5.74 -26.54 21.74
C GLY A 569 -6.21 -25.16 21.26
N SER A 570 -7.39 -25.09 20.65
CA SER A 570 -8.00 -23.87 20.10
C SER A 570 -7.74 -22.66 21.01
N ILE A 571 -6.99 -21.67 20.53
CA ILE A 571 -6.69 -20.47 21.29
C ILE A 571 -7.92 -19.55 21.21
N PRO A 572 -8.53 -19.15 22.34
CA PRO A 572 -9.41 -17.99 22.35
C PRO A 572 -8.55 -16.74 22.18
N VAL A 573 -8.71 -16.06 21.06
CA VAL A 573 -8.12 -14.74 20.83
C VAL A 573 -8.92 -13.75 21.66
N ALA A 574 -8.29 -13.08 22.64
CA ALA A 574 -8.98 -12.01 23.33
C ALA A 574 -8.86 -10.70 22.54
N ASN A 575 -10.01 -10.14 22.17
CA ASN A 575 -10.08 -8.88 21.43
C ASN A 575 -10.04 -7.72 22.44
N TRP A 576 -8.98 -6.91 22.42
CA TRP A 576 -8.97 -5.61 23.08
C TRP A 576 -8.96 -4.52 22.02
N ALA A 577 -9.73 -3.47 22.27
CA ALA A 577 -9.77 -2.29 21.44
C ALA A 577 -9.81 -1.09 22.38
N ILE A 578 -8.83 -0.22 22.24
CA ILE A 578 -8.78 1.11 22.85
C ILE A 578 -8.92 2.11 21.71
N SER A 579 -9.79 3.10 21.84
CA SER A 579 -9.93 4.13 20.80
C SER A 579 -10.17 5.54 21.32
N LEU A 580 -9.86 6.54 20.50
CA LEU A 580 -10.23 7.95 20.70
C LEU A 580 -11.16 8.40 19.58
N GLU A 581 -12.22 9.14 19.92
CA GLU A 581 -13.04 9.87 18.96
C GLU A 581 -12.57 11.32 18.89
N ILE A 582 -12.16 11.76 17.70
CA ILE A 582 -11.79 13.15 17.40
C ILE A 582 -12.80 13.73 16.41
N LEU A 583 -13.24 14.95 16.67
CA LEU A 583 -14.11 15.72 15.79
C LEU A 583 -13.43 17.02 15.36
N PRO A 584 -13.47 17.40 14.06
CA PRO A 584 -13.06 18.73 13.64
C PRO A 584 -14.02 19.77 14.21
N ASP A 585 -13.50 20.91 14.65
CA ASP A 585 -14.32 22.03 15.12
C ASP A 585 -14.87 22.79 13.90
N THR A 586 -16.00 22.34 13.34
CA THR A 586 -16.64 22.94 12.15
C THR A 586 -17.34 24.27 12.43
N THR A 587 -16.96 24.97 13.50
CA THR A 587 -17.56 26.25 13.89
C THR A 587 -16.76 27.48 13.46
N GLU A 588 -15.66 27.34 12.70
CA GLU A 588 -14.98 28.49 12.11
C GLU A 588 -15.49 28.84 10.71
N GLN A 589 -15.98 30.08 10.63
CA GLN A 589 -16.25 30.92 9.48
C GLN A 589 -15.12 30.82 8.43
N ASP A 590 -15.48 30.80 7.14
CA ASP A 590 -14.52 30.82 6.02
C ASP A 590 -13.42 31.88 6.26
N GLY A 591 -12.18 31.42 6.45
CA GLY A 591 -11.02 32.27 6.76
C GLY A 591 -10.52 33.11 5.58
N LEU A 592 -11.11 32.95 4.40
CA LEU A 592 -10.79 33.70 3.19
C LEU A 592 -11.67 34.95 3.01
N GLU A 593 -12.70 35.10 3.84
CA GLU A 593 -13.58 36.26 3.81
C GLU A 593 -12.92 37.51 4.45
N PRO A 594 -13.17 38.74 3.92
CA PRO A 594 -14.09 39.05 2.83
C PRO A 594 -13.45 38.87 1.43
N ASN A 595 -14.10 38.12 0.54
CA ASN A 595 -13.69 37.91 -0.86
C ASN A 595 -14.88 38.08 -1.85
N ASN A 596 -15.95 38.74 -1.41
CA ASN A 596 -17.23 38.86 -2.09
C ASN A 596 -17.25 39.66 -3.42
N ASP A 597 -16.13 40.27 -3.84
CA ASP A 597 -16.01 41.01 -5.09
C ASP A 597 -14.58 41.04 -5.65
N MET A 598 -14.42 41.46 -6.92
CA MET A 598 -13.10 41.54 -7.58
C MET A 598 -12.08 42.42 -6.85
N ALA A 599 -12.50 43.40 -6.03
CA ALA A 599 -11.59 44.27 -5.32
C ALA A 599 -11.08 43.64 -4.01
N THR A 600 -11.79 42.65 -3.47
CA THR A 600 -11.42 41.90 -2.26
C THR A 600 -11.03 40.45 -2.56
N ALA A 601 -10.91 40.07 -3.83
CA ALA A 601 -10.62 38.70 -4.25
C ALA A 601 -9.38 38.09 -3.57
N THR A 602 -9.50 36.82 -3.17
CA THR A 602 -8.46 36.05 -2.51
C THR A 602 -7.40 35.59 -3.52
N ALA A 603 -6.12 35.81 -3.22
CA ALA A 603 -5.06 35.39 -4.14
C ALA A 603 -4.94 33.84 -4.21
N ILE A 604 -4.80 33.31 -5.42
CA ILE A 604 -4.53 31.89 -5.70
C ILE A 604 -3.46 31.78 -6.79
N ASN A 605 -2.54 30.82 -6.67
CA ASN A 605 -1.46 30.59 -7.66
C ASN A 605 -1.61 29.22 -8.33
N PHE A 606 -0.88 29.00 -9.43
CA PHE A 606 -0.77 27.66 -10.02
C PHE A 606 -0.12 26.69 -9.04
N GLY A 607 -0.73 25.52 -8.85
CA GLY A 607 -0.38 24.51 -7.85
C GLY A 607 -1.08 24.69 -6.50
N ASP A 608 -1.77 25.81 -6.25
CA ASP A 608 -2.48 26.03 -4.99
C ASP A 608 -3.83 25.29 -4.96
N ALA A 609 -4.18 24.83 -3.76
CA ALA A 609 -5.53 24.43 -3.37
C ALA A 609 -6.04 25.36 -2.27
N ARG A 610 -7.32 25.74 -2.30
CA ARG A 610 -7.97 26.55 -1.26
C ARG A 610 -9.30 25.90 -0.86
N ARG A 611 -9.52 25.74 0.44
CA ARG A 611 -10.81 25.34 1.01
C ARG A 611 -11.59 26.58 1.43
N ALA A 612 -12.87 26.63 1.08
CA ALA A 612 -13.77 27.75 1.32
C ALA A 612 -15.21 27.24 1.53
N SER A 613 -16.14 28.13 1.89
CA SER A 613 -17.56 27.82 1.91
C SER A 613 -18.43 29.00 1.50
N ILE A 614 -19.50 28.71 0.77
CA ILE A 614 -20.51 29.71 0.42
C ILE A 614 -21.39 29.93 1.66
N ASP A 615 -21.01 30.87 2.52
CA ASP A 615 -21.70 31.17 3.78
C ASP A 615 -21.76 32.68 4.07
N PRO A 616 -22.94 33.32 3.96
CA PRO A 616 -24.29 32.74 3.86
C PRO A 616 -24.71 32.36 2.44
N ALA A 617 -25.93 31.87 2.24
CA ALA A 617 -26.48 31.53 0.91
C ALA A 617 -26.56 32.66 -0.14
N THR A 618 -26.06 33.86 0.17
CA THR A 618 -25.90 34.98 -0.76
C THR A 618 -24.44 35.28 -1.09
N ASP A 619 -23.54 34.49 -0.53
CA ASP A 619 -22.09 34.63 -0.65
C ASP A 619 -21.61 34.23 -2.05
N VAL A 620 -20.53 34.88 -2.49
CA VAL A 620 -19.89 34.68 -3.79
C VAL A 620 -18.40 34.89 -3.62
N ASP A 621 -17.63 33.83 -3.66
CA ASP A 621 -16.18 33.93 -3.46
C ASP A 621 -15.47 34.31 -4.76
N TYR A 622 -14.63 35.35 -4.70
CA TYR A 622 -13.71 35.71 -5.77
C TYR A 622 -12.29 35.29 -5.41
N PHE A 623 -11.62 34.62 -6.34
CA PHE A 623 -10.18 34.38 -6.31
C PHE A 623 -9.48 35.10 -7.47
N VAL A 624 -8.24 35.56 -7.27
CA VAL A 624 -7.45 36.27 -8.29
C VAL A 624 -6.09 35.61 -8.50
N PHE A 625 -5.69 35.48 -9.75
CA PHE A 625 -4.36 35.03 -10.16
C PHE A 625 -3.86 35.87 -11.36
N THR A 626 -2.54 35.98 -11.52
CA THR A 626 -1.94 36.65 -12.67
C THR A 626 -1.48 35.61 -13.70
N GLY A 627 -1.89 35.77 -14.96
CA GLY A 627 -1.52 34.89 -16.07
C GLY A 627 -0.98 35.65 -17.28
N SER A 628 -0.33 34.92 -18.19
CA SER A 628 0.18 35.41 -19.47
C SER A 628 -0.61 34.84 -20.64
N ALA A 629 -0.68 35.58 -21.74
CA ALA A 629 -1.28 35.11 -22.99
C ALA A 629 -0.55 33.84 -23.47
N GLY A 630 -1.32 32.76 -23.65
CA GLY A 630 -0.81 31.44 -24.01
C GLY A 630 -0.69 30.46 -22.85
N ASP A 631 -0.84 30.89 -21.60
CA ASP A 631 -0.87 29.98 -20.46
C ASP A 631 -2.11 29.07 -20.53
N THR A 632 -1.90 27.78 -20.28
CA THR A 632 -2.93 26.75 -20.20
C THR A 632 -3.36 26.57 -18.76
N ILE A 633 -4.61 26.89 -18.43
CA ILE A 633 -5.12 26.87 -17.07
C ILE A 633 -6.20 25.79 -16.89
N SER A 634 -6.15 25.11 -15.75
CA SER A 634 -7.12 24.10 -15.31
C SER A 634 -7.55 24.44 -13.89
N ALA A 635 -8.78 24.92 -13.73
CA ALA A 635 -9.39 25.16 -12.43
C ALA A 635 -10.39 24.04 -12.14
N ASN A 636 -10.13 23.25 -11.11
CA ASN A 636 -10.99 22.16 -10.64
C ASN A 636 -11.63 22.55 -9.31
N VAL A 637 -12.89 22.15 -9.10
CA VAL A 637 -13.58 22.35 -7.82
C VAL A 637 -14.12 21.01 -7.36
N ASP A 638 -13.85 20.66 -6.11
CA ASP A 638 -14.43 19.48 -5.48
C ASP A 638 -15.47 19.95 -4.45
N ALA A 639 -16.76 19.77 -4.75
CA ALA A 639 -17.86 20.07 -3.84
C ALA A 639 -18.73 18.83 -3.63
N PHE A 640 -19.32 18.29 -4.69
CA PHE A 640 -20.06 17.02 -4.66
C PHE A 640 -19.15 15.84 -4.31
N ALA A 641 -17.91 15.82 -4.82
CA ALA A 641 -16.88 14.85 -4.45
C ALA A 641 -16.56 14.88 -2.94
N LEU A 642 -16.80 16.01 -2.27
CA LEU A 642 -16.65 16.18 -0.83
C LEU A 642 -17.97 15.98 -0.04
N ASN A 643 -19.04 15.50 -0.67
CA ASN A 643 -20.39 15.43 -0.11
C ASN A 643 -20.93 16.78 0.41
N SER A 644 -20.47 17.90 -0.17
CA SER A 644 -21.01 19.21 0.14
C SER A 644 -22.46 19.33 -0.29
N THR A 645 -23.23 20.20 0.39
CA THR A 645 -24.58 20.57 -0.07
C THR A 645 -24.56 21.55 -1.24
N LEU A 646 -23.38 22.05 -1.61
CA LEU A 646 -23.18 23.00 -2.69
C LEU A 646 -23.26 22.34 -4.07
N ASP A 647 -24.20 22.80 -4.89
CA ASP A 647 -24.16 22.62 -6.36
C ASP A 647 -23.35 23.78 -6.94
N ALA A 648 -22.10 23.53 -7.29
CA ALA A 648 -21.09 24.55 -7.51
C ALA A 648 -21.05 25.05 -8.96
N LYS A 649 -20.88 26.36 -9.15
CA LYS A 649 -20.62 26.98 -10.45
C LYS A 649 -19.36 27.81 -10.40
N LEU A 650 -18.45 27.55 -11.34
CA LEU A 650 -17.19 28.26 -11.49
C LEU A 650 -17.19 29.13 -12.76
N THR A 651 -16.85 30.40 -12.61
CA THR A 651 -16.71 31.35 -13.72
C THR A 651 -15.32 32.00 -13.74
N LEU A 652 -14.64 31.97 -14.88
CA LEU A 652 -13.38 32.70 -15.12
C LEU A 652 -13.68 34.05 -15.79
N LEU A 653 -13.24 35.14 -15.17
CA LEU A 653 -13.32 36.51 -15.69
C LEU A 653 -11.92 37.07 -16.01
N ASN A 654 -11.85 37.99 -16.98
CA ASN A 654 -10.65 38.79 -17.22
C ASN A 654 -10.60 40.03 -16.30
N ALA A 655 -9.52 40.82 -16.37
CA ALA A 655 -9.34 42.04 -15.58
C ALA A 655 -10.41 43.13 -15.81
N LEU A 656 -11.20 43.07 -16.89
CA LEU A 656 -12.32 43.99 -17.16
C LEU A 656 -13.66 43.49 -16.58
N GLY A 657 -13.68 42.27 -16.04
CA GLY A 657 -14.88 41.59 -15.55
C GLY A 657 -15.67 40.87 -16.66
N ASP A 658 -15.11 40.72 -17.85
CA ASP A 658 -15.75 39.95 -18.93
C ASP A 658 -15.50 38.45 -18.73
N THR A 659 -16.52 37.62 -18.94
CA THR A 659 -16.41 36.15 -18.85
C THR A 659 -15.54 35.58 -19.95
N VAL A 660 -14.50 34.84 -19.56
CA VAL A 660 -13.60 34.08 -20.43
C VAL A 660 -14.12 32.66 -20.61
N ALA A 661 -14.51 32.00 -19.52
CA ALA A 661 -15.05 30.64 -19.50
C ALA A 661 -15.91 30.44 -18.25
N GLN A 662 -16.80 29.46 -18.27
CA GLN A 662 -17.60 29.05 -17.11
C GLN A 662 -17.94 27.57 -17.21
N ASN A 663 -18.03 26.88 -16.07
CA ASN A 663 -18.54 25.52 -15.99
C ASN A 663 -19.32 25.33 -14.67
N ASP A 664 -20.39 24.55 -14.73
CA ASP A 664 -21.16 24.08 -13.57
C ASP A 664 -21.12 22.55 -13.41
N ASN A 665 -20.77 21.78 -14.44
CA ASN A 665 -20.62 20.32 -14.37
C ASN A 665 -19.53 19.85 -15.35
N GLU A 666 -18.52 19.13 -14.88
CA GLU A 666 -17.48 18.54 -15.74
C GLU A 666 -18.09 17.62 -16.81
N SER A 667 -19.09 16.81 -16.46
CA SER A 667 -19.81 15.94 -17.40
C SER A 667 -21.26 15.70 -16.97
N GLN A 668 -22.01 14.86 -17.70
CA GLN A 668 -23.35 14.47 -17.27
C GLN A 668 -23.36 13.57 -16.01
N GLU A 669 -22.21 12.97 -15.66
CA GLU A 669 -22.04 12.07 -14.51
C GLU A 669 -21.16 12.66 -13.41
N ALA A 670 -20.39 13.72 -13.72
CA ALA A 670 -19.55 14.46 -12.79
C ALA A 670 -20.11 15.89 -12.64
N VAL A 671 -20.72 16.16 -11.49
CA VAL A 671 -21.48 17.38 -11.23
C VAL A 671 -20.63 18.51 -10.63
N ASP A 672 -19.35 18.26 -10.41
CA ASP A 672 -18.38 19.25 -9.98
C ASP A 672 -17.78 19.99 -11.19
N PRO A 673 -17.55 21.32 -11.13
CA PRO A 673 -17.10 22.07 -12.29
C PRO A 673 -15.59 21.96 -12.53
N LEU A 674 -15.21 21.54 -13.75
CA LEU A 674 -13.84 21.62 -14.28
C LEU A 674 -13.75 22.65 -15.42
N LEU A 675 -12.87 23.64 -15.29
CA LEU A 675 -12.65 24.67 -16.31
C LEU A 675 -11.22 24.59 -16.86
N GLN A 676 -11.08 24.25 -18.14
CA GLN A 676 -9.80 24.21 -18.86
C GLN A 676 -9.80 25.18 -20.04
N THR A 677 -8.83 26.09 -20.11
CA THR A 677 -8.72 27.04 -21.23
C THR A 677 -7.30 27.60 -21.43
N VAL A 678 -7.07 28.25 -22.58
CA VAL A 678 -5.84 29.00 -22.88
C VAL A 678 -6.12 30.49 -22.72
N LEU A 679 -5.31 31.18 -21.92
CA LEU A 679 -5.45 32.63 -21.72
C LEU A 679 -5.11 33.39 -23.00
N SER A 680 -5.92 34.40 -23.32
CA SER A 680 -5.76 35.18 -24.57
C SER A 680 -5.00 36.49 -24.39
N ASP A 681 -4.85 36.96 -23.15
CA ASP A 681 -4.25 38.24 -22.78
C ASP A 681 -3.36 38.06 -21.54
N ASP A 682 -2.37 38.94 -21.37
CA ASP A 682 -1.61 39.06 -20.12
C ASP A 682 -2.42 39.85 -19.09
N GLY A 683 -2.38 39.46 -17.81
CA GLY A 683 -2.94 40.24 -16.71
C GLY A 683 -3.58 39.40 -15.61
N ASP A 684 -4.36 40.08 -14.77
CA ASP A 684 -5.10 39.43 -13.68
C ASP A 684 -6.39 38.80 -14.20
N PHE A 685 -6.66 37.59 -13.74
CA PHE A 685 -7.86 36.81 -14.00
C PHE A 685 -8.53 36.45 -12.68
N PHE A 686 -9.85 36.30 -12.71
CA PHE A 686 -10.65 36.07 -11.52
C PHE A 686 -11.48 34.79 -11.66
N LEU A 687 -11.40 33.91 -10.67
CA LEU A 687 -12.27 32.74 -10.53
C LEU A 687 -13.40 33.12 -9.57
N VAL A 688 -14.64 32.94 -10.00
CA VAL A 688 -15.83 33.28 -9.23
C VAL A 688 -16.59 32.02 -8.92
N MET A 689 -16.76 31.75 -7.62
CA MET A 689 -17.49 30.61 -7.09
C MET A 689 -18.84 31.04 -6.57
N GLU A 690 -19.89 30.35 -7.02
CA GLU A 690 -21.27 30.60 -6.59
C GLU A 690 -22.05 29.27 -6.56
N SER A 691 -23.16 29.25 -5.81
CA SER A 691 -24.14 28.17 -5.90
C SER A 691 -24.99 28.30 -7.17
N VAL A 692 -25.19 27.21 -7.92
CA VAL A 692 -26.18 27.13 -9.02
C VAL A 692 -27.60 27.36 -8.49
N GLU A 693 -27.89 26.81 -7.30
CA GLU A 693 -29.20 26.89 -6.67
C GLU A 693 -29.35 28.14 -5.80
N THR A 694 -30.46 28.87 -5.98
CA THR A 694 -30.76 30.04 -5.17
C THR A 694 -31.12 29.66 -3.74
N GLY A 695 -30.43 30.22 -2.75
CA GLY A 695 -30.74 30.03 -1.33
C GLY A 695 -30.03 28.84 -0.68
N VAL A 696 -29.07 28.22 -1.37
CA VAL A 696 -28.13 27.24 -0.83
C VAL A 696 -26.87 27.97 -0.34
N GLY A 697 -26.45 27.66 0.88
CA GLY A 697 -25.25 28.18 1.54
C GLY A 697 -25.29 27.93 3.05
N GLY A 698 -24.21 28.29 3.75
CA GLY A 698 -23.95 27.94 5.13
C GLY A 698 -22.72 27.03 5.27
N PRO A 699 -22.33 26.65 6.50
CA PRO A 699 -21.13 25.85 6.74
C PRO A 699 -21.10 24.49 6.02
N GLU A 700 -22.27 23.96 5.64
CA GLU A 700 -22.43 22.68 4.92
C GLU A 700 -22.28 22.82 3.39
N ALA A 701 -22.08 24.04 2.88
CA ALA A 701 -21.92 24.37 1.46
C ALA A 701 -20.44 24.73 1.16
N PHE A 702 -19.54 23.83 1.52
CA PHE A 702 -18.09 24.00 1.39
C PHE A 702 -17.55 23.40 0.09
N TYR A 703 -16.34 23.79 -0.31
CA TYR A 703 -15.68 23.26 -1.50
C TYR A 703 -14.16 23.42 -1.42
N ASP A 704 -13.43 22.64 -2.21
CA ASP A 704 -12.02 22.87 -2.52
C ASP A 704 -11.87 23.38 -3.95
N ILE A 705 -11.09 24.44 -4.16
CA ILE A 705 -10.72 24.94 -5.48
C ILE A 705 -9.22 24.74 -5.73
N HIS A 706 -8.88 24.16 -6.87
CA HIS A 706 -7.53 23.86 -7.30
C HIS A 706 -7.22 24.63 -8.60
N LEU A 707 -6.13 25.38 -8.64
CA LEU A 707 -5.67 26.06 -9.86
C LEU A 707 -4.37 25.42 -10.35
N ASN A 708 -4.40 24.78 -11.52
CA ASN A 708 -3.27 24.06 -12.11
C ASN A 708 -3.04 24.44 -13.58
N THR A 709 -1.94 23.97 -14.15
CA THR A 709 -1.73 23.96 -15.60
C THR A 709 -2.14 22.61 -16.19
N PHE A 710 -2.73 22.58 -17.39
CA PHE A 710 -2.96 21.34 -18.13
C PHE A 710 -2.17 21.31 -19.43
N SER A 711 -1.80 20.11 -19.88
CA SER A 711 -1.30 19.93 -21.24
C SER A 711 -2.48 19.54 -22.15
N PRO A 712 -2.86 20.38 -23.13
CA PRO A 712 -3.90 19.98 -24.06
C PRO A 712 -3.45 18.72 -24.82
N PRO A 713 -4.35 17.75 -25.06
CA PRO A 713 -4.02 16.58 -25.86
C PRO A 713 -3.59 17.03 -27.26
N PHE A 714 -2.43 16.53 -27.72
CA PHE A 714 -1.91 16.77 -29.08
C PHE A 714 -2.64 15.96 -30.14
#